data_AF-A0A848U7X9-F1
#
_entry.id   AF-A0A848U7X9-F1
#
_cell.length_a   1.000
_cell.length_b   1.000
_cell.length_c   1.000
_cell.angle_alpha   90.00
_cell.angle_beta   90.00
_cell.angle_gamma   90.00
#
_symmetry.space_group_name_H-M   'P 1'
#
loop_
_entity.id
_entity.type
_entity.pdbx_description
1 polymer ?
#
loop_
_entity_poly.entity_id
_entity_poly.type
_entity_poly.pdbx_seq_one_letter_code
_entity_poly.pdbx_strand_id
1 'polypeptide(L)'
;MSLYRSLMLTIGLSVVALSSMSRSMAVEGSMSIDHGNLAGIALQGRGIDGPDYDRDGIRNQDDLDDDNDGIPDSAEGGVDNDGNGYPDVDSVDTDGDGTPDLLDLDSDNDGILDNMEARLSRDAVMAMDQVTDGSIDINFPVGRNGVTDEIETSPDSGLLLFTQPDTDHDGTPDFRDLDSDNDGIYDVIEAGSVDTDRDGRLDNFYDADDKGVDDKVQASALPLFDTDGDGTLDFRDLDSDADGIPDRVENRGTASLPTDTDGDGAADYREQDSDNDGVSDALEAGPDAEHPVDTNGDGIPDFQDPSVQYNDGTGPVDPQGPGSGDHDGDGEPDAVDTDDDNDGIPDLSDGSLDSDNDGVIDRLDRDSDNDGVLDSRETGRDTDGDGVPDFRDLDSDNDGLFDSLEAGRSGVTAHGRLSSAASVDTFGLADGASDLVRDTDGDGIADLRDLDSDNDGLPDVQETGHLDADHDAHLDDFTDGNGDGLSDALPAGSGTLRDTDGDRLADVQDLDSDQDGLSDLLENGGGDSDQDNDGRIDNFVDANGDGLDDTQAANLGALTDTDQDGIPDFQDLDSDGDGISDLLESGGSDADVDGRHDLLADSDGDGIPDLNDVDMTGGNDVDNDGIDDSMDSDVVSGADTDGDGIIDEVDPDADGNGFAGPFDDEQSGPSQGGALDLPDRDGDGVPDYQQDDPADGRVETGLSGSGFGCSIATVGLASGIDPVLPVLLAGCALLLALRGRRSRESDSRS
;
A
#
# COMPACT_ATOMS: atom_id res chain seq x y z
N MET A 1 40.21 -16.71 19.08
CA MET A 1 41.04 -17.95 19.06
C MET A 1 40.74 -18.69 17.77
N SER A 2 41.78 -19.08 16.99
CA SER A 2 41.87 -20.29 16.13
C SER A 2 40.82 -20.50 15.01
N LEU A 3 41.10 -20.20 13.72
CA LEU A 3 41.82 -21.01 12.67
C LEU A 3 40.85 -21.83 11.77
N TYR A 4 40.85 -21.74 10.42
CA TYR A 4 41.80 -22.35 9.44
C TYR A 4 41.56 -21.76 8.00
N ARG A 5 42.51 -21.11 7.30
CA ARG A 5 43.56 -21.57 6.31
C ARG A 5 43.05 -22.25 5.00
N SER A 6 43.13 -21.57 3.83
CA SER A 6 44.22 -21.50 2.81
C SER A 6 44.51 -22.75 1.95
N LEU A 7 44.48 -22.61 0.62
CA LEU A 7 45.50 -23.20 -0.27
C LEU A 7 45.69 -22.44 -1.61
N MET A 8 46.92 -21.97 -1.82
CA MET A 8 47.50 -21.54 -3.09
C MET A 8 48.09 -22.74 -3.85
N LEU A 9 48.03 -22.75 -5.19
CA LEU A 9 49.03 -23.44 -6.00
C LEU A 9 49.27 -22.77 -7.37
N THR A 10 50.52 -22.34 -7.58
CA THR A 10 51.10 -21.87 -8.84
C THR A 10 51.92 -22.99 -9.52
N ILE A 11 52.34 -22.76 -10.77
CA ILE A 11 53.35 -23.46 -11.64
C ILE A 11 52.69 -24.28 -12.77
N GLY A 12 53.01 -24.15 -14.07
CA GLY A 12 54.04 -23.37 -14.75
C GLY A 12 54.12 -23.62 -16.27
N LEU A 13 54.92 -22.79 -16.94
CA LEU A 13 55.49 -22.82 -18.30
C LEU A 13 55.38 -24.14 -19.11
N SER A 14 55.05 -24.00 -20.41
CA SER A 14 55.91 -24.53 -21.48
C SER A 14 55.71 -23.85 -22.84
N VAL A 15 56.85 -23.36 -23.33
CA VAL A 15 57.15 -22.88 -24.68
C VAL A 15 57.25 -24.07 -25.64
N VAL A 16 56.63 -23.99 -26.81
CA VAL A 16 57.15 -24.65 -28.04
C VAL A 16 56.98 -23.69 -29.22
N ALA A 17 58.11 -23.15 -29.67
CA ALA A 17 58.26 -22.55 -30.99
C ALA A 17 58.86 -23.60 -31.93
N LEU A 18 58.36 -23.69 -33.17
CA LEU A 18 59.12 -24.24 -34.32
C LEU A 18 58.59 -23.68 -35.66
N SER A 19 59.15 -22.53 -36.03
CA SER A 19 59.74 -22.18 -37.34
C SER A 19 59.34 -22.94 -38.62
N SER A 20 59.00 -22.21 -39.69
CA SER A 20 59.83 -22.16 -40.91
C SER A 20 59.49 -20.96 -41.81
N MET A 21 60.53 -20.39 -42.43
CA MET A 21 60.55 -19.12 -43.17
C MET A 21 60.31 -19.27 -44.68
N SER A 22 59.93 -18.13 -45.29
CA SER A 22 60.32 -17.61 -46.61
C SER A 22 59.57 -18.07 -47.87
N ARG A 23 58.90 -17.13 -48.55
CA ARG A 23 59.49 -16.45 -49.74
C ARG A 23 58.69 -15.24 -50.23
N SER A 24 59.43 -14.17 -50.43
CA SER A 24 59.09 -12.96 -51.18
C SER A 24 58.93 -13.25 -52.68
N MET A 25 57.97 -12.58 -53.33
CA MET A 25 58.12 -12.05 -54.69
C MET A 25 57.24 -10.81 -54.85
N ALA A 26 57.90 -9.65 -54.89
CA ALA A 26 57.33 -8.42 -55.39
C ALA A 26 57.26 -8.45 -56.93
N VAL A 27 56.19 -7.93 -57.51
CA VAL A 27 56.17 -7.38 -58.86
C VAL A 27 55.37 -6.08 -58.81
N GLU A 28 56.06 -4.95 -58.93
CA GLU A 28 55.46 -3.65 -59.23
C GLU A 28 54.94 -3.64 -60.67
N GLY A 29 53.75 -3.06 -60.88
CA GLY A 29 53.17 -2.79 -62.18
C GLY A 29 52.07 -1.73 -62.06
N SER A 30 52.42 -0.50 -62.45
CA SER A 30 51.63 0.73 -62.42
C SER A 30 50.64 0.89 -63.58
N MET A 31 49.55 1.65 -63.34
CA MET A 31 48.59 2.29 -64.30
C MET A 31 47.66 1.32 -65.05
N SER A 32 46.40 1.61 -65.35
CA SER A 32 45.72 2.87 -65.67
C SER A 32 44.20 2.66 -65.51
N ILE A 33 43.47 3.73 -65.15
CA ILE A 33 42.01 3.83 -65.24
C ILE A 33 41.57 3.57 -66.70
N ASP A 34 40.55 2.75 -66.90
CA ASP A 34 39.57 2.94 -67.98
C ASP A 34 38.20 2.40 -67.58
N HIS A 35 37.16 3.20 -67.86
CA HIS A 35 35.77 2.94 -67.57
C HIS A 35 35.17 1.97 -68.61
N GLY A 36 34.32 1.05 -68.17
CA GLY A 36 33.30 0.43 -69.03
C GLY A 36 33.17 -1.08 -68.92
N ASN A 37 32.07 -1.50 -68.29
CA ASN A 37 31.36 -2.78 -68.42
C ASN A 37 32.19 -4.06 -68.51
N LEU A 38 32.24 -4.82 -67.41
CA LEU A 38 32.39 -6.28 -67.47
C LEU A 38 31.65 -6.95 -66.31
N ALA A 39 30.52 -7.58 -66.64
CA ALA A 39 29.97 -8.69 -65.90
C ALA A 39 31.01 -9.82 -65.77
N GLY A 40 31.14 -10.36 -64.56
CA GLY A 40 31.63 -11.69 -64.24
C GLY A 40 33.12 -12.00 -64.46
N ILE A 41 33.84 -12.32 -63.37
CA ILE A 41 34.49 -13.63 -63.15
C ILE A 41 35.01 -13.71 -61.70
N ALA A 42 34.55 -14.77 -61.02
CA ALA A 42 34.75 -15.17 -59.64
C ALA A 42 36.19 -15.53 -59.22
N LEU A 43 36.44 -15.47 -57.91
CA LEU A 43 37.47 -16.22 -57.20
C LEU A 43 36.78 -17.20 -56.23
N GLN A 44 36.99 -18.49 -56.51
CA GLN A 44 36.26 -19.65 -56.03
C GLN A 44 36.52 -20.00 -54.56
N GLY A 45 35.44 -20.29 -53.82
CA GLY A 45 35.52 -20.67 -52.41
C GLY A 45 34.39 -21.54 -51.87
N ARG A 46 33.11 -21.15 -51.98
CA ARG A 46 31.86 -21.90 -51.74
C ARG A 46 30.74 -21.26 -52.61
N GLY A 47 29.61 -21.92 -52.81
CA GLY A 47 28.63 -21.62 -53.87
C GLY A 47 27.95 -20.24 -53.72
N ILE A 48 27.64 -19.64 -54.87
CA ILE A 48 26.81 -18.43 -55.06
C ILE A 48 25.33 -18.81 -55.30
N ASP A 49 24.86 -19.89 -54.68
CA ASP A 49 23.47 -20.33 -54.79
C ASP A 49 22.88 -20.33 -53.37
N GLY A 50 22.09 -19.30 -53.04
CA GLY A 50 21.36 -19.06 -51.78
C GLY A 50 20.58 -17.73 -51.87
N PRO A 51 19.55 -17.49 -51.04
CA PRO A 51 18.87 -16.19 -50.93
C PRO A 51 19.83 -15.09 -50.41
N ASP A 52 19.50 -13.85 -50.77
CA ASP A 52 20.21 -12.58 -50.52
C ASP A 52 19.13 -11.50 -50.71
N TYR A 53 18.47 -11.10 -49.62
CA TYR A 53 17.18 -10.41 -49.64
C TYR A 53 17.32 -8.89 -49.77
N ASP A 54 18.21 -8.27 -48.99
CA ASP A 54 18.63 -6.87 -49.08
C ASP A 54 19.55 -6.55 -50.27
N ARG A 55 20.23 -7.56 -50.83
CA ARG A 55 21.17 -7.46 -51.97
C ARG A 55 22.46 -6.72 -51.67
N ASP A 56 22.94 -6.75 -50.44
CA ASP A 56 24.24 -6.21 -50.06
C ASP A 56 25.42 -7.09 -50.56
N GLY A 57 25.12 -8.34 -50.96
CA GLY A 57 26.05 -9.34 -51.48
C GLY A 57 26.61 -10.32 -50.44
N ILE A 58 26.08 -10.29 -49.22
CA ILE A 58 26.09 -11.35 -48.23
C ILE A 58 24.90 -12.28 -48.58
N ARG A 59 24.66 -13.33 -47.82
CA ARG A 59 23.58 -14.29 -48.10
C ARG A 59 22.88 -14.47 -46.79
N ASN A 60 21.56 -14.58 -46.79
CA ASN A 60 20.77 -14.64 -45.56
C ASN A 60 21.37 -15.54 -44.46
N GLN A 61 21.74 -16.78 -44.81
CA GLN A 61 22.42 -17.73 -43.90
C GLN A 61 23.77 -17.29 -43.27
N ASP A 62 24.41 -16.24 -43.79
CA ASP A 62 25.66 -15.64 -43.34
C ASP A 62 25.48 -14.13 -43.00
N ASP A 63 24.28 -13.56 -43.20
CA ASP A 63 23.83 -12.26 -42.72
C ASP A 63 23.35 -12.36 -41.29
N LEU A 64 23.27 -11.22 -40.61
CA LEU A 64 22.62 -11.10 -39.32
C LEU A 64 21.49 -10.07 -39.34
N ASP A 65 21.16 -9.55 -40.53
CA ASP A 65 20.28 -8.41 -40.78
C ASP A 65 19.87 -8.51 -42.26
N ASP A 66 18.88 -9.36 -42.53
CA ASP A 66 18.55 -9.88 -43.87
C ASP A 66 17.83 -8.88 -44.79
N ASP A 67 17.18 -7.87 -44.23
CA ASP A 67 16.52 -6.75 -44.91
C ASP A 67 17.26 -5.41 -44.74
N ASN A 68 18.26 -5.37 -43.85
CA ASN A 68 19.19 -4.27 -43.66
C ASN A 68 18.46 -3.00 -43.19
N ASP A 69 17.48 -3.15 -42.32
CA ASP A 69 16.81 -2.07 -41.61
C ASP A 69 17.62 -1.58 -40.38
N GLY A 70 18.61 -2.38 -39.94
CA GLY A 70 19.48 -2.11 -38.80
C GLY A 70 19.10 -2.85 -37.52
N ILE A 71 18.10 -3.72 -37.58
CA ILE A 71 17.66 -4.65 -36.56
C ILE A 71 18.25 -6.03 -36.92
N PRO A 72 18.96 -6.70 -36.01
CA PRO A 72 19.52 -8.02 -36.35
C PRO A 72 18.44 -9.10 -36.30
N ASP A 73 18.40 -10.06 -37.25
CA ASP A 73 17.38 -11.12 -37.38
C ASP A 73 17.05 -11.82 -36.05
N SER A 74 18.04 -11.95 -35.17
CA SER A 74 17.88 -12.57 -33.85
C SER A 74 16.98 -11.80 -32.89
N ALA A 75 16.85 -10.49 -33.08
CA ALA A 75 16.00 -9.57 -32.33
C ALA A 75 14.58 -9.55 -32.90
N GLU A 76 14.42 -9.67 -34.22
CA GLU A 76 13.12 -9.95 -34.88
C GLU A 76 12.64 -11.39 -34.68
N GLY A 77 13.39 -12.22 -33.94
CA GLY A 77 12.95 -13.58 -33.64
C GLY A 77 13.03 -14.53 -34.84
N GLY A 78 13.96 -14.27 -35.76
CA GLY A 78 14.25 -15.13 -36.90
C GLY A 78 14.74 -16.52 -36.51
N VAL A 79 14.20 -17.55 -37.18
CA VAL A 79 14.54 -18.95 -36.95
C VAL A 79 14.91 -19.65 -38.27
N ASP A 80 16.14 -20.17 -38.37
CA ASP A 80 16.59 -21.05 -39.46
C ASP A 80 17.23 -22.33 -38.88
N ASN A 81 16.40 -23.30 -38.48
CA ASN A 81 16.91 -24.53 -37.85
C ASN A 81 17.60 -25.47 -38.83
N ASP A 82 17.26 -25.41 -40.12
CA ASP A 82 17.81 -26.31 -41.14
C ASP A 82 19.04 -25.76 -41.87
N GLY A 83 19.34 -24.47 -41.65
CA GLY A 83 20.50 -23.74 -42.15
C GLY A 83 20.45 -23.52 -43.65
N ASN A 84 19.26 -23.38 -44.23
CA ASN A 84 19.06 -23.22 -45.67
C ASN A 84 19.04 -21.75 -46.13
N GLY A 85 19.06 -20.80 -45.18
CA GLY A 85 19.01 -19.35 -45.40
C GLY A 85 17.62 -18.79 -45.70
N TYR A 86 16.56 -19.55 -45.45
CA TYR A 86 15.18 -19.06 -45.47
C TYR A 86 14.59 -19.20 -44.07
N PRO A 87 13.75 -18.25 -43.64
CA PRO A 87 13.01 -18.36 -42.39
C PRO A 87 12.18 -19.65 -42.32
N ASP A 88 12.21 -20.31 -41.17
CA ASP A 88 11.29 -21.39 -40.83
C ASP A 88 9.91 -20.79 -40.49
N VAL A 89 8.87 -21.65 -40.51
CA VAL A 89 7.47 -21.27 -40.23
C VAL A 89 7.19 -20.86 -38.78
N ASP A 90 8.18 -20.99 -37.89
CA ASP A 90 8.14 -20.58 -36.49
C ASP A 90 9.00 -19.34 -36.22
N SER A 91 9.47 -18.66 -37.27
CA SER A 91 9.94 -17.27 -37.17
C SER A 91 8.76 -16.36 -36.80
N VAL A 92 9.05 -15.25 -36.12
CA VAL A 92 8.03 -14.26 -35.76
C VAL A 92 7.51 -13.59 -37.04
N ASP A 93 6.22 -13.25 -37.00
CA ASP A 93 5.39 -12.67 -38.07
C ASP A 93 4.31 -11.89 -37.30
N THR A 94 4.67 -10.68 -36.88
CA THR A 94 3.96 -9.87 -35.87
C THR A 94 2.61 -9.42 -36.41
N ASP A 95 2.57 -8.95 -37.65
CA ASP A 95 1.34 -8.53 -38.29
C ASP A 95 0.49 -9.67 -38.88
N GLY A 96 1.11 -10.83 -39.17
CA GLY A 96 0.46 -12.01 -39.70
C GLY A 96 0.17 -11.96 -41.21
N ASP A 97 0.82 -11.09 -41.98
CA ASP A 97 0.63 -10.98 -43.43
C ASP A 97 1.35 -12.11 -44.22
N GLY A 98 2.28 -12.80 -43.55
CA GLY A 98 3.07 -13.90 -44.08
C GLY A 98 4.50 -13.56 -44.49
N THR A 99 4.94 -12.33 -44.26
CA THR A 99 6.33 -11.86 -44.27
C THR A 99 6.86 -11.93 -42.83
N PRO A 100 7.86 -12.76 -42.53
CA PRO A 100 8.43 -12.79 -41.19
C PRO A 100 9.18 -11.49 -40.88
N ASP A 101 9.12 -11.01 -39.63
CA ASP A 101 9.69 -9.74 -39.15
C ASP A 101 11.14 -9.50 -39.65
N LEU A 102 12.01 -10.52 -39.65
CA LEU A 102 13.40 -10.40 -40.12
C LEU A 102 13.58 -10.10 -41.64
N LEU A 103 12.47 -10.02 -42.38
CA LEU A 103 12.40 -9.67 -43.78
C LEU A 103 11.37 -8.54 -44.02
N ASP A 104 10.82 -7.99 -42.94
CA ASP A 104 9.77 -6.98 -42.94
C ASP A 104 10.40 -5.62 -42.58
N LEU A 105 9.93 -4.54 -43.19
CA LEU A 105 10.44 -3.19 -42.91
C LEU A 105 9.47 -2.38 -42.03
N ASP A 106 8.33 -2.97 -41.67
CA ASP A 106 7.19 -2.40 -40.93
C ASP A 106 6.45 -3.58 -40.24
N SER A 107 7.08 -4.18 -39.22
CA SER A 107 6.77 -5.50 -38.66
C SER A 107 5.38 -5.63 -38.04
N ASP A 108 4.82 -4.57 -37.47
CA ASP A 108 3.44 -4.53 -36.96
C ASP A 108 2.44 -3.90 -37.95
N ASN A 109 2.97 -3.33 -39.04
CA ASN A 109 2.26 -2.75 -40.17
C ASN A 109 1.42 -1.52 -39.80
N ASP A 110 1.92 -0.70 -38.90
CA ASP A 110 1.32 0.56 -38.47
C ASP A 110 1.66 1.74 -39.42
N GLY A 111 2.68 1.58 -40.29
CA GLY A 111 3.11 2.57 -41.28
C GLY A 111 4.19 3.53 -40.80
N ILE A 112 4.70 3.35 -39.58
CA ILE A 112 6.05 3.74 -39.18
C ILE A 112 6.99 2.64 -39.75
N LEU A 113 8.28 2.70 -39.48
CA LEU A 113 9.25 1.79 -40.13
C LEU A 113 10.16 1.30 -39.03
N ASP A 114 10.46 0.01 -39.02
CA ASP A 114 11.18 -0.66 -37.95
C ASP A 114 12.47 0.07 -37.56
N ASN A 115 13.21 0.58 -38.56
CA ASN A 115 14.44 1.33 -38.34
C ASN A 115 14.27 2.63 -37.53
N MET A 116 13.07 3.20 -37.53
CA MET A 116 12.64 4.42 -36.85
C MET A 116 12.18 4.13 -35.43
N GLU A 117 11.39 3.08 -35.25
CA GLU A 117 10.89 2.65 -33.94
C GLU A 117 12.03 2.04 -33.11
N ALA A 118 12.87 1.20 -33.71
CA ALA A 118 13.98 0.56 -33.03
C ALA A 118 15.10 1.51 -32.57
N ARG A 119 14.97 2.83 -32.79
CA ARG A 119 15.98 3.83 -32.41
C ARG A 119 15.38 5.14 -31.91
N LEU A 120 15.84 5.57 -30.73
CA LEU A 120 15.49 6.85 -30.11
C LEU A 120 15.88 8.11 -30.90
N SER A 121 16.67 8.04 -31.97
CA SER A 121 17.19 9.23 -32.65
C SER A 121 16.82 9.25 -34.12
N ARG A 122 15.73 9.95 -34.44
CA ARG A 122 15.28 10.24 -35.80
C ARG A 122 16.39 10.80 -36.70
N ASP A 123 17.14 11.77 -36.19
CA ASP A 123 18.26 12.39 -36.91
C ASP A 123 19.37 11.39 -37.26
N ALA A 124 19.61 10.40 -36.39
CA ALA A 124 20.57 9.34 -36.66
C ALA A 124 20.05 8.43 -37.76
N VAL A 125 18.81 7.95 -37.68
CA VAL A 125 18.20 7.06 -38.68
C VAL A 125 18.20 7.72 -40.07
N MET A 126 17.71 8.95 -40.16
CA MET A 126 17.66 9.74 -41.40
C MET A 126 19.04 10.04 -42.01
N ALA A 127 20.11 9.94 -41.22
CA ALA A 127 21.48 10.06 -41.74
C ALA A 127 21.94 8.80 -42.47
N MET A 128 21.44 7.63 -42.04
CA MET A 128 21.78 6.30 -42.57
C MET A 128 20.81 5.82 -43.67
N ASP A 129 19.54 6.19 -43.57
CA ASP A 129 18.53 5.99 -44.61
C ASP A 129 18.18 7.35 -45.25
N GLN A 130 18.92 7.75 -46.28
CA GLN A 130 18.69 9.04 -46.96
C GLN A 130 17.61 8.96 -48.03
N VAL A 131 17.18 7.75 -48.37
CA VAL A 131 16.14 7.48 -49.36
C VAL A 131 14.78 7.23 -48.72
N THR A 132 14.76 7.09 -47.39
CA THR A 132 13.60 6.90 -46.51
C THR A 132 12.74 5.72 -46.97
N ASP A 133 13.40 4.59 -47.23
CA ASP A 133 12.78 3.36 -47.71
C ASP A 133 12.76 2.22 -46.69
N GLY A 134 13.15 2.50 -45.44
CA GLY A 134 13.16 1.51 -44.34
C GLY A 134 14.48 0.75 -44.25
N SER A 135 15.24 0.68 -45.34
CA SER A 135 16.56 0.05 -45.35
C SER A 135 17.69 1.07 -45.19
N ILE A 136 18.72 0.72 -44.42
CA ILE A 136 19.97 1.46 -44.35
C ILE A 136 20.62 1.52 -45.73
N ASP A 137 21.01 2.71 -46.19
CA ASP A 137 21.60 2.87 -47.52
C ASP A 137 22.87 2.02 -47.70
N ILE A 138 22.96 1.23 -48.77
CA ILE A 138 24.12 0.38 -49.14
C ILE A 138 25.49 1.11 -49.28
N ASN A 139 25.48 2.44 -49.16
CA ASN A 139 26.69 3.26 -49.18
C ASN A 139 27.41 3.26 -47.81
N PHE A 140 26.72 2.81 -46.76
CA PHE A 140 27.28 2.49 -45.45
C PHE A 140 28.00 1.13 -45.50
N PRO A 141 29.24 1.02 -45.01
CA PRO A 141 29.95 -0.25 -45.02
C PRO A 141 29.29 -1.25 -44.07
N VAL A 142 28.71 -2.29 -44.63
CA VAL A 142 28.34 -3.51 -43.93
C VAL A 142 29.56 -4.44 -43.82
N GLY A 143 29.70 -5.11 -42.69
CA GLY A 143 30.81 -6.00 -42.39
C GLY A 143 30.77 -7.29 -43.21
N ARG A 144 31.14 -8.40 -42.57
CA ARG A 144 30.97 -9.77 -43.10
C ARG A 144 29.68 -10.43 -42.62
N ASN A 145 28.93 -9.72 -41.79
CA ASN A 145 27.84 -10.19 -40.95
C ASN A 145 26.56 -9.36 -41.17
N GLY A 146 26.40 -8.67 -42.30
CA GLY A 146 25.18 -7.90 -42.64
C GLY A 146 25.06 -6.54 -41.98
N VAL A 147 25.33 -6.47 -40.69
CA VAL A 147 25.14 -5.24 -39.92
C VAL A 147 26.15 -4.14 -40.31
N THR A 148 25.69 -2.89 -40.39
CA THR A 148 26.53 -1.72 -40.69
C THR A 148 27.53 -1.40 -39.57
N ASP A 149 28.79 -1.10 -39.94
CA ASP A 149 29.87 -0.77 -39.00
C ASP A 149 29.55 0.43 -38.09
N GLU A 150 28.65 1.33 -38.52
CA GLU A 150 28.28 2.56 -37.78
C GLU A 150 27.43 2.27 -36.55
N ILE A 151 26.75 1.12 -36.48
CA ILE A 151 25.87 0.76 -35.37
C ILE A 151 26.43 -0.36 -34.50
N GLU A 152 27.58 -0.93 -34.86
CA GLU A 152 28.25 -1.98 -34.10
C GLU A 152 29.25 -1.45 -33.06
N THR A 153 29.41 -2.17 -31.95
CA THR A 153 30.45 -1.87 -30.94
C THR A 153 31.87 -1.91 -31.50
N SER A 154 32.08 -2.72 -32.53
CA SER A 154 33.23 -2.71 -33.42
C SER A 154 32.88 -3.45 -34.71
N PRO A 155 33.51 -3.13 -35.86
CA PRO A 155 33.26 -3.84 -37.13
C PRO A 155 33.28 -5.37 -36.99
N ASP A 156 32.27 -6.03 -37.53
CA ASP A 156 32.04 -7.48 -37.51
C ASP A 156 31.75 -8.06 -36.09
N SER A 157 31.16 -7.29 -35.18
CA SER A 157 30.91 -7.76 -33.79
C SER A 157 29.58 -8.49 -33.61
N GLY A 158 28.57 -8.16 -34.42
CA GLY A 158 27.18 -8.57 -34.24
C GLY A 158 26.55 -8.04 -32.94
N LEU A 159 27.13 -6.98 -32.35
CA LEU A 159 26.64 -6.37 -31.11
C LEU A 159 26.40 -4.88 -31.38
N LEU A 160 25.16 -4.44 -31.22
CA LEU A 160 24.75 -3.05 -31.43
C LEU A 160 25.30 -2.10 -30.36
N LEU A 161 25.41 -0.82 -30.72
CA LEU A 161 25.78 0.30 -29.84
C LEU A 161 24.63 0.79 -28.96
N PHE A 162 23.40 0.36 -29.24
CA PHE A 162 22.18 0.74 -28.57
C PHE A 162 21.36 -0.50 -28.22
N THR A 163 20.40 -0.32 -27.32
CA THR A 163 19.31 -1.27 -27.06
C THR A 163 18.10 -0.82 -27.85
N GLN A 164 17.34 -1.78 -28.37
CA GLN A 164 16.04 -1.49 -28.96
C GLN A 164 15.13 -0.89 -27.87
N PRO A 165 14.41 0.19 -28.18
CA PRO A 165 13.32 0.72 -27.36
C PRO A 165 12.24 -0.34 -27.09
N ASP A 166 11.60 -0.16 -25.94
CA ASP A 166 10.48 -0.89 -25.35
C ASP A 166 9.91 0.15 -24.37
N THR A 167 9.16 1.10 -24.93
CA THR A 167 8.88 2.40 -24.31
C THR A 167 7.97 2.23 -23.08
N ASP A 168 6.91 1.42 -23.20
CA ASP A 168 6.02 1.07 -22.10
C ASP A 168 6.55 -0.06 -21.17
N HIS A 169 7.64 -0.73 -21.56
CA HIS A 169 8.29 -1.83 -20.84
C HIS A 169 7.42 -3.09 -20.67
N ASP A 170 6.49 -3.35 -21.57
CA ASP A 170 5.67 -4.57 -21.55
C ASP A 170 6.43 -5.82 -22.05
N GLY A 171 7.59 -5.61 -22.68
CA GLY A 171 8.46 -6.63 -23.24
C GLY A 171 8.29 -6.86 -24.74
N THR A 172 7.43 -6.09 -25.40
CA THR A 172 7.28 -5.94 -26.85
C THR A 172 8.08 -4.72 -27.27
N PRO A 173 9.14 -4.88 -28.07
CA PRO A 173 9.88 -3.72 -28.56
C PRO A 173 9.03 -2.85 -29.49
N ASP A 174 9.19 -1.53 -29.44
CA ASP A 174 8.38 -0.53 -30.15
C ASP A 174 8.08 -0.90 -31.62
N PHE A 175 9.06 -1.40 -32.38
CA PHE A 175 8.89 -1.79 -33.81
C PHE A 175 7.93 -2.97 -34.06
N ARG A 176 7.29 -3.48 -33.00
CA ARG A 176 6.32 -4.57 -33.02
C ARG A 176 5.08 -4.24 -32.20
N ASP A 177 5.00 -3.01 -31.71
CA ASP A 177 3.93 -2.55 -30.86
C ASP A 177 3.06 -1.57 -31.62
N LEU A 178 1.74 -1.69 -31.47
CA LEU A 178 0.80 -0.80 -32.13
C LEU A 178 0.51 0.47 -31.31
N ASP A 179 0.98 0.52 -30.07
CA ASP A 179 0.80 1.57 -29.06
C ASP A 179 2.06 1.57 -28.16
N SER A 180 3.15 2.14 -28.67
CA SER A 180 4.51 1.98 -28.14
C SER A 180 4.69 2.53 -26.72
N ASP A 181 3.97 3.57 -26.33
CA ASP A 181 3.98 4.14 -24.98
C ASP A 181 2.73 3.80 -24.15
N ASN A 182 1.75 3.13 -24.75
CA ASN A 182 0.57 2.56 -24.09
C ASN A 182 -0.31 3.62 -23.42
N ASP A 183 -0.37 4.80 -24.04
CA ASP A 183 -1.20 5.92 -23.62
C ASP A 183 -2.67 5.76 -24.11
N GLY A 184 -2.92 4.78 -24.99
CA GLY A 184 -4.23 4.49 -25.56
C GLY A 184 -4.52 5.23 -26.86
N ILE A 185 -3.50 5.75 -27.55
CA ILE A 185 -3.49 6.25 -28.92
C ILE A 185 -2.58 5.31 -29.74
N TYR A 186 -2.99 4.92 -30.95
CA TYR A 186 -2.13 4.06 -31.76
C TYR A 186 -1.03 4.87 -32.47
N ASP A 187 0.16 4.31 -32.58
CA ASP A 187 1.33 4.88 -33.25
C ASP A 187 1.00 5.40 -34.67
N VAL A 188 0.23 4.61 -35.44
CA VAL A 188 -0.28 4.99 -36.78
C VAL A 188 -1.07 6.30 -36.78
N ILE A 189 -1.83 6.59 -35.72
CA ILE A 189 -2.62 7.82 -35.57
C ILE A 189 -1.74 8.98 -35.17
N GLU A 190 -0.78 8.75 -34.29
CA GLU A 190 0.15 9.77 -33.84
C GLU A 190 1.07 10.22 -34.96
N ALA A 191 1.52 9.28 -35.80
CA ALA A 191 2.16 9.54 -37.08
C ALA A 191 1.25 10.27 -38.11
N GLY A 192 -0.01 10.52 -37.78
CA GLY A 192 -0.95 11.34 -38.54
C GLY A 192 -1.67 10.62 -39.68
N SER A 193 -1.77 9.29 -39.60
CA SER A 193 -2.58 8.50 -40.52
C SER A 193 -4.04 8.41 -40.04
N VAL A 194 -4.82 7.53 -40.66
CA VAL A 194 -6.21 7.25 -40.27
C VAL A 194 -6.40 5.74 -40.24
N ASP A 195 -6.93 5.25 -39.12
CA ASP A 195 -7.29 3.84 -38.91
C ASP A 195 -8.83 3.70 -38.91
N THR A 196 -9.40 3.30 -40.05
CA THR A 196 -10.87 3.23 -40.21
C THR A 196 -11.48 1.99 -39.56
N ASP A 197 -10.77 0.86 -39.54
CA ASP A 197 -11.25 -0.43 -39.01
C ASP A 197 -10.82 -0.72 -37.57
N ARG A 198 -10.00 0.15 -36.98
CA ARG A 198 -9.67 0.22 -35.56
C ARG A 198 -8.82 -0.93 -35.08
N ASP A 199 -7.86 -1.34 -35.90
CA ASP A 199 -6.94 -2.43 -35.59
C ASP A 199 -5.50 -1.97 -35.35
N GLY A 200 -5.26 -0.66 -35.28
CA GLY A 200 -3.93 -0.08 -35.03
C GLY A 200 -3.01 -0.12 -36.24
N ARG A 201 -3.47 -0.65 -37.38
CA ARG A 201 -2.62 -0.86 -38.55
C ARG A 201 -2.95 0.07 -39.69
N LEU A 202 -2.01 0.14 -40.62
CA LEU A 202 -2.15 0.95 -41.81
C LEU A 202 -3.26 0.43 -42.73
N ASP A 203 -4.25 1.29 -42.87
CA ASP A 203 -5.46 1.05 -43.61
C ASP A 203 -5.20 0.94 -45.14
N ASN A 204 -5.68 -0.13 -45.78
CA ASN A 204 -5.46 -0.46 -47.21
C ASN A 204 -4.01 -0.79 -47.61
N PHE A 205 -3.29 -1.49 -46.73
CA PHE A 205 -1.97 -2.06 -47.00
C PHE A 205 -1.84 -2.72 -48.39
N TYR A 206 -0.77 -2.37 -49.09
CA TYR A 206 -0.42 -2.90 -50.39
C TYR A 206 1.10 -2.95 -50.59
N ASP A 207 1.65 -4.15 -50.48
CA ASP A 207 3.03 -4.48 -50.85
C ASP A 207 3.07 -5.23 -52.20
N ALA A 208 3.76 -4.67 -53.19
CA ALA A 208 3.92 -5.28 -54.51
C ALA A 208 5.28 -5.91 -54.76
N ASP A 209 6.30 -5.58 -53.96
CA ASP A 209 7.65 -6.08 -54.12
C ASP A 209 8.12 -7.04 -53.02
N ASP A 210 7.16 -7.45 -52.16
CA ASP A 210 7.27 -8.44 -51.09
C ASP A 210 8.37 -8.00 -50.09
N LYS A 211 8.29 -6.74 -49.64
CA LYS A 211 9.19 -6.04 -48.71
C LYS A 211 8.60 -5.82 -47.31
N GLY A 212 7.39 -6.32 -47.05
CA GLY A 212 6.73 -6.27 -45.74
C GLY A 212 6.06 -4.92 -45.43
N VAL A 213 6.49 -3.85 -46.09
CA VAL A 213 5.95 -2.49 -45.93
C VAL A 213 5.02 -2.05 -47.09
N ASP A 214 4.04 -1.16 -46.82
CA ASP A 214 3.18 -0.59 -47.88
C ASP A 214 4.02 0.22 -48.89
N ASP A 215 3.83 -0.07 -50.19
CA ASP A 215 4.51 0.60 -51.31
C ASP A 215 4.45 2.15 -51.25
N LYS A 216 3.42 2.74 -50.60
CA LYS A 216 3.30 4.21 -50.46
C LYS A 216 4.06 4.73 -49.25
N VAL A 217 4.09 4.00 -48.13
CA VAL A 217 4.91 4.33 -46.96
C VAL A 217 6.38 4.25 -47.35
N GLN A 218 6.81 3.15 -47.97
CA GLN A 218 8.19 3.00 -48.46
C GLN A 218 8.59 4.09 -49.49
N ALA A 219 7.64 4.62 -50.25
CA ALA A 219 7.91 5.71 -51.20
C ALA A 219 7.90 7.11 -50.55
N SER A 220 7.23 7.26 -49.41
CA SER A 220 7.03 8.49 -48.67
C SER A 220 6.49 8.15 -47.29
N ALA A 221 7.39 8.04 -46.31
CA ALA A 221 7.04 7.74 -44.92
C ALA A 221 5.96 8.69 -44.37
N LEU A 222 5.23 8.19 -43.37
CA LEU A 222 4.28 9.00 -42.62
C LEU A 222 4.98 10.21 -41.97
N PRO A 223 4.21 11.27 -41.66
CA PRO A 223 4.68 12.30 -40.74
C PRO A 223 5.22 11.65 -39.45
N LEU A 224 6.34 12.17 -38.95
CA LEU A 224 6.84 11.84 -37.61
C LEU A 224 6.79 13.15 -36.85
N PHE A 225 5.84 13.25 -35.92
CA PHE A 225 5.69 14.41 -35.05
C PHE A 225 6.66 14.31 -33.86
N ASP A 226 6.92 15.47 -33.28
CA ASP A 226 7.84 15.76 -32.17
C ASP A 226 7.31 17.12 -31.71
N THR A 227 6.15 17.06 -31.06
CA THR A 227 5.26 18.22 -30.91
C THR A 227 5.89 19.28 -30.00
N ASP A 228 6.50 18.87 -28.90
CA ASP A 228 7.22 19.76 -27.98
C ASP A 228 8.68 20.09 -28.41
N GLY A 229 9.27 19.27 -29.29
CA GLY A 229 10.62 19.45 -29.81
C GLY A 229 11.74 18.97 -28.88
N ASP A 230 11.46 18.07 -27.93
CA ASP A 230 12.46 17.51 -27.02
C ASP A 230 13.34 16.42 -27.68
N GLY A 231 12.87 15.86 -28.80
CA GLY A 231 13.55 14.87 -29.62
C GLY A 231 13.03 13.44 -29.46
N THR A 232 12.07 13.21 -28.57
CA THR A 232 11.14 12.07 -28.56
C THR A 232 10.11 12.29 -29.68
N LEU A 233 9.53 11.23 -30.21
CA LEU A 233 8.47 11.35 -31.22
C LEU A 233 7.17 11.04 -30.52
N ASP A 234 6.08 11.73 -30.88
CA ASP A 234 4.77 11.64 -30.21
C ASP A 234 4.38 10.19 -29.85
N PHE A 235 4.51 9.22 -30.78
CA PHE A 235 4.24 7.78 -30.52
C PHE A 235 5.08 7.08 -29.44
N ARG A 236 5.96 7.80 -28.75
CA ARG A 236 6.80 7.31 -27.65
C ARG A 236 6.83 8.31 -26.51
N ASP A 237 5.95 9.29 -26.52
CA ASP A 237 5.93 10.42 -25.62
C ASP A 237 4.60 10.49 -24.88
N LEU A 238 4.65 10.30 -23.57
CA LEU A 238 3.45 10.25 -22.72
C LEU A 238 2.79 11.62 -22.49
N ASP A 239 3.44 12.70 -22.94
CA ASP A 239 3.02 14.11 -22.85
C ASP A 239 3.59 14.86 -24.06
N SER A 240 2.99 14.60 -25.23
CA SER A 240 3.49 15.00 -26.55
C SER A 240 3.72 16.50 -26.72
N ASP A 241 2.97 17.33 -26.01
CA ASP A 241 3.02 18.79 -26.13
C ASP A 241 3.68 19.51 -24.92
N ALA A 242 4.05 18.72 -23.91
CA ALA A 242 4.77 19.07 -22.70
C ALA A 242 4.10 20.17 -21.88
N ASP A 243 2.77 20.15 -21.81
CA ASP A 243 2.00 21.05 -20.97
C ASP A 243 1.83 20.54 -19.53
N GLY A 244 2.06 19.24 -19.32
CA GLY A 244 2.00 18.55 -18.04
C GLY A 244 0.77 17.68 -17.83
N ILE A 245 -0.16 17.65 -18.80
CA ILE A 245 -1.27 16.71 -18.86
C ILE A 245 -0.85 15.52 -19.73
N PRO A 246 -0.96 14.27 -19.25
CA PRO A 246 -0.61 13.12 -20.08
C PRO A 246 -1.58 12.92 -21.25
N ASP A 247 -1.07 12.47 -22.39
CA ASP A 247 -1.83 12.24 -23.63
C ASP A 247 -3.06 11.33 -23.40
N ARG A 248 -2.92 10.32 -22.54
CA ARG A 248 -4.02 9.42 -22.12
C ARG A 248 -5.20 10.14 -21.45
N VAL A 249 -4.94 11.23 -20.73
CA VAL A 249 -5.96 12.02 -20.01
C VAL A 249 -6.68 12.93 -20.99
N GLU A 250 -5.94 13.52 -21.93
CA GLU A 250 -6.49 14.36 -22.99
C GLU A 250 -7.29 13.53 -24.00
N ASN A 251 -6.90 12.28 -24.22
CA ASN A 251 -7.59 11.37 -25.10
C ASN A 251 -8.85 10.74 -24.47
N ARG A 252 -9.92 11.52 -24.38
CA ARG A 252 -11.29 11.05 -24.10
C ARG A 252 -11.97 10.33 -25.29
N GLY A 253 -11.26 10.19 -26.41
CA GLY A 253 -11.71 9.59 -27.64
C GLY A 253 -11.57 8.07 -27.67
N THR A 254 -11.03 7.55 -28.76
CA THR A 254 -10.61 6.15 -28.89
C THR A 254 -9.22 6.13 -29.51
N ALA A 255 -8.43 5.08 -29.33
CA ALA A 255 -7.09 4.96 -29.93
C ALA A 255 -7.01 5.35 -31.43
N SER A 256 -7.99 4.94 -32.24
CA SER A 256 -8.04 5.27 -33.67
C SER A 256 -8.66 6.65 -34.02
N LEU A 257 -9.18 7.37 -33.03
CA LEU A 257 -9.89 8.64 -33.19
C LEU A 257 -9.79 9.46 -31.89
N PRO A 258 -8.64 10.09 -31.64
CA PRO A 258 -8.41 10.91 -30.46
C PRO A 258 -9.33 12.14 -30.43
N THR A 259 -9.43 12.76 -29.26
CA THR A 259 -10.20 14.00 -29.07
C THR A 259 -9.60 15.14 -29.89
N ASP A 260 -10.47 15.97 -30.48
CA ASP A 260 -10.16 17.19 -31.22
C ASP A 260 -11.29 18.17 -30.88
N THR A 261 -11.10 18.88 -29.76
CA THR A 261 -12.14 19.63 -29.06
C THR A 261 -12.59 20.84 -29.88
N ASP A 262 -11.66 21.59 -30.45
CA ASP A 262 -11.97 22.79 -31.24
C ASP A 262 -12.26 22.50 -32.73
N GLY A 263 -11.91 21.31 -33.22
CA GLY A 263 -12.15 20.84 -34.58
C GLY A 263 -11.20 21.42 -35.62
N ASP A 264 -10.00 21.85 -35.24
CA ASP A 264 -9.00 22.42 -36.16
C ASP A 264 -8.18 21.35 -36.92
N GLY A 265 -8.17 20.12 -36.39
CA GLY A 265 -7.57 18.93 -36.97
C GLY A 265 -6.18 18.58 -36.42
N ALA A 266 -5.64 19.32 -35.46
CA ALA A 266 -4.81 18.73 -34.42
C ALA A 266 -5.71 17.98 -33.42
N ALA A 267 -5.10 17.17 -32.56
CA ALA A 267 -5.81 16.46 -31.51
C ALA A 267 -5.31 17.03 -30.19
N ASP A 268 -6.15 16.98 -29.17
CA ASP A 268 -5.97 17.71 -27.90
C ASP A 268 -4.57 17.47 -27.30
N TYR A 269 -4.11 16.21 -27.25
CA TYR A 269 -2.76 15.81 -26.81
C TYR A 269 -1.55 16.45 -27.54
N ARG A 270 -1.81 17.24 -28.58
CA ARG A 270 -0.78 18.00 -29.32
C ARG A 270 -0.96 19.51 -29.21
N GLU A 271 -1.80 19.97 -28.29
CA GLU A 271 -2.26 21.35 -28.19
C GLU A 271 -2.33 21.89 -26.76
N GLN A 272 -1.55 22.93 -26.48
CA GLN A 272 -1.52 23.58 -25.16
C GLN A 272 -2.77 24.43 -24.81
N ASP A 273 -3.82 24.39 -25.64
CA ASP A 273 -5.07 25.19 -25.59
C ASP A 273 -6.14 24.47 -26.43
N SER A 274 -6.56 23.29 -25.96
CA SER A 274 -7.40 22.30 -26.68
C SER A 274 -8.76 22.85 -27.12
N ASP A 275 -9.40 23.70 -26.32
CA ASP A 275 -10.68 24.31 -26.65
C ASP A 275 -10.56 25.69 -27.35
N ASN A 276 -9.33 26.20 -27.43
CA ASN A 276 -8.93 27.44 -28.07
C ASN A 276 -9.65 28.68 -27.50
N ASP A 277 -9.98 28.68 -26.21
CA ASP A 277 -10.61 29.81 -25.51
C ASP A 277 -9.60 30.91 -25.11
N GLY A 278 -8.30 30.57 -25.13
CA GLY A 278 -7.18 31.46 -24.84
C GLY A 278 -6.68 31.44 -23.40
N VAL A 279 -7.14 30.49 -22.59
CA VAL A 279 -6.44 29.94 -21.44
C VAL A 279 -5.54 28.79 -21.93
N SER A 280 -4.84 28.08 -21.05
CA SER A 280 -3.94 27.01 -21.47
C SER A 280 -4.30 25.80 -20.65
N ASP A 281 -4.26 24.62 -21.24
CA ASP A 281 -4.79 23.40 -20.64
C ASP A 281 -4.17 23.12 -19.27
N ALA A 282 -2.83 23.20 -19.16
CA ALA A 282 -2.10 23.15 -17.89
C ALA A 282 -2.60 24.09 -16.75
N LEU A 283 -3.23 25.23 -17.06
CA LEU A 283 -3.81 26.12 -16.05
C LEU A 283 -5.24 25.71 -15.66
N GLU A 284 -5.96 25.09 -16.59
CA GLU A 284 -7.36 24.70 -16.46
C GLU A 284 -7.49 23.33 -15.84
N ALA A 285 -6.60 22.39 -16.18
CA ALA A 285 -6.47 21.10 -15.51
C ALA A 285 -6.20 21.25 -14.01
N GLY A 286 -5.57 22.35 -13.58
CA GLY A 286 -5.31 22.61 -12.17
C GLY A 286 -4.02 21.93 -11.67
N PRO A 287 -3.90 21.66 -10.35
CA PRO A 287 -2.67 21.14 -9.76
C PRO A 287 -2.47 19.63 -9.98
N ASP A 288 -3.55 18.88 -10.20
CA ASP A 288 -3.51 17.44 -10.51
C ASP A 288 -3.90 17.22 -11.97
N ALA A 289 -2.95 16.76 -12.77
CA ALA A 289 -3.15 16.55 -14.20
C ALA A 289 -3.76 15.19 -14.54
N GLU A 290 -3.76 14.23 -13.59
CA GLU A 290 -4.43 12.93 -13.77
C GLU A 290 -5.94 13.04 -13.49
N HIS A 291 -6.32 14.01 -12.65
CA HIS A 291 -7.70 14.34 -12.29
C HIS A 291 -7.99 15.81 -12.54
N PRO A 292 -8.06 16.23 -13.82
CA PRO A 292 -8.19 17.62 -14.18
C PRO A 292 -9.52 18.21 -13.71
N VAL A 293 -9.51 19.49 -13.35
CA VAL A 293 -10.68 20.22 -12.86
C VAL A 293 -11.84 20.16 -13.87
N ASP A 294 -13.03 19.80 -13.38
CA ASP A 294 -14.32 19.93 -14.08
C ASP A 294 -15.23 20.85 -13.25
N THR A 295 -15.18 22.15 -13.56
CA THR A 295 -15.85 23.20 -12.79
C THR A 295 -17.37 23.03 -12.78
N ASN A 296 -17.97 22.49 -13.85
CA ASN A 296 -19.43 22.42 -13.98
C ASN A 296 -20.01 21.02 -13.74
N GLY A 297 -19.16 20.01 -13.51
CA GLY A 297 -19.53 18.65 -13.16
C GLY A 297 -20.30 17.92 -14.26
N ASP A 298 -20.08 18.27 -15.53
CA ASP A 298 -20.73 17.60 -16.66
C ASP A 298 -19.93 16.41 -17.23
N GLY A 299 -18.76 16.17 -16.63
CA GLY A 299 -17.83 15.09 -16.97
C GLY A 299 -16.90 15.45 -18.12
N ILE A 300 -16.76 16.72 -18.49
CA ILE A 300 -15.78 17.22 -19.45
C ILE A 300 -14.83 18.15 -18.68
N PRO A 301 -13.53 17.82 -18.60
CA PRO A 301 -12.55 18.69 -17.95
C PRO A 301 -12.55 20.09 -18.56
N ASP A 302 -12.22 21.10 -17.74
CA ASP A 302 -12.32 22.50 -18.13
C ASP A 302 -11.52 22.81 -19.40
N PHE A 303 -10.31 22.25 -19.55
CA PHE A 303 -9.45 22.44 -20.73
C PHE A 303 -10.04 21.87 -22.04
N GLN A 304 -11.08 21.05 -21.95
CA GLN A 304 -11.84 20.52 -23.10
C GLN A 304 -13.30 20.99 -23.11
N ASP A 305 -13.71 21.86 -22.19
CA ASP A 305 -15.08 22.37 -22.11
C ASP A 305 -15.21 23.84 -22.55
N PRO A 306 -15.55 24.09 -23.83
CA PRO A 306 -15.78 25.45 -24.33
C PRO A 306 -17.03 26.12 -23.74
N SER A 307 -17.79 25.43 -22.89
CA SER A 307 -18.90 25.99 -22.11
C SER A 307 -18.41 26.74 -20.87
N VAL A 308 -17.27 26.36 -20.30
CA VAL A 308 -16.55 27.10 -19.25
C VAL A 308 -15.96 28.37 -19.88
N GLN A 309 -15.84 29.45 -19.10
CA GLN A 309 -15.32 30.74 -19.59
C GLN A 309 -14.43 31.36 -18.53
N TYR A 310 -13.29 31.93 -18.87
CA TYR A 310 -12.42 32.57 -17.86
C TYR A 310 -12.54 34.10 -17.82
N ASN A 311 -12.54 34.69 -16.61
CA ASN A 311 -12.40 36.15 -16.47
C ASN A 311 -10.92 36.54 -16.39
N ASP A 312 -10.42 37.29 -17.37
CA ASP A 312 -9.14 38.04 -17.37
C ASP A 312 -7.92 37.46 -16.59
N GLY A 313 -7.78 36.13 -16.56
CA GLY A 313 -6.71 35.37 -15.89
C GLY A 313 -6.90 35.12 -14.39
N THR A 314 -8.14 35.08 -13.87
CA THR A 314 -8.44 34.85 -12.44
C THR A 314 -9.51 33.80 -12.14
N GLY A 315 -9.52 32.70 -12.90
CA GLY A 315 -10.35 31.52 -12.63
C GLY A 315 -11.59 31.41 -13.53
N PRO A 316 -12.20 30.21 -13.57
CA PRO A 316 -13.34 29.91 -14.41
C PRO A 316 -14.59 30.70 -13.99
N VAL A 317 -15.49 30.91 -14.93
CA VAL A 317 -16.75 31.66 -14.84
C VAL A 317 -17.81 30.84 -15.54
N ASP A 318 -18.56 30.05 -14.78
CA ASP A 318 -19.71 29.30 -15.30
C ASP A 318 -20.74 30.23 -15.99
N PRO A 319 -21.11 29.94 -17.25
CA PRO A 319 -22.27 30.50 -17.89
C PRO A 319 -23.19 29.40 -18.46
N GLN A 320 -23.96 28.61 -17.68
CA GLN A 320 -25.46 28.48 -17.71
C GLN A 320 -26.07 27.33 -16.84
N GLY A 321 -26.83 27.67 -15.78
CA GLY A 321 -27.65 26.74 -14.96
C GLY A 321 -28.96 26.14 -15.53
N PRO A 322 -29.73 25.35 -14.73
CA PRO A 322 -30.74 25.86 -13.81
C PRO A 322 -30.74 25.11 -12.46
N GLY A 323 -29.77 25.44 -11.63
CA GLY A 323 -29.62 24.92 -10.29
C GLY A 323 -28.25 25.36 -9.81
N SER A 324 -27.98 26.67 -9.85
CA SER A 324 -26.85 27.22 -9.10
C SER A 324 -27.08 26.77 -7.67
N GLY A 325 -26.43 25.67 -7.33
CA GLY A 325 -26.38 25.17 -5.99
C GLY A 325 -25.79 26.28 -5.14
N ASP A 326 -26.27 26.23 -3.94
CA ASP A 326 -25.88 26.99 -2.78
C ASP A 326 -25.97 25.83 -1.78
N HIS A 327 -25.04 24.87 -1.95
CA HIS A 327 -25.12 23.53 -1.34
C HIS A 327 -25.10 23.69 0.17
N ASP A 328 -24.26 24.57 0.68
CA ASP A 328 -24.27 24.96 2.08
C ASP A 328 -25.45 25.89 2.49
N GLY A 329 -26.04 26.61 1.53
CA GLY A 329 -27.16 27.51 1.75
C GLY A 329 -26.77 28.87 2.37
N ASP A 330 -25.51 29.28 2.32
CA ASP A 330 -25.06 30.56 2.88
C ASP A 330 -25.46 31.79 2.04
N GLY A 331 -25.84 31.55 0.78
CA GLY A 331 -26.34 32.52 -0.16
C GLY A 331 -25.32 33.05 -1.16
N GLU A 332 -24.07 32.59 -1.13
CA GLU A 332 -23.18 32.60 -2.28
C GLU A 332 -23.41 31.31 -3.13
N PRO A 333 -23.44 31.41 -4.46
CA PRO A 333 -23.56 30.20 -5.29
C PRO A 333 -22.24 29.45 -5.39
N ASP A 334 -22.28 28.12 -5.39
CA ASP A 334 -21.11 27.22 -5.45
C ASP A 334 -20.03 27.68 -6.46
N ALA A 335 -20.44 28.00 -7.70
CA ALA A 335 -19.51 28.46 -8.75
C ALA A 335 -18.69 29.73 -8.43
N VAL A 336 -18.97 30.42 -7.33
CA VAL A 336 -18.16 31.53 -6.81
C VAL A 336 -17.88 31.40 -5.31
N ASP A 337 -18.36 30.34 -4.67
CA ASP A 337 -17.93 29.99 -3.32
C ASP A 337 -16.51 29.44 -3.38
N THR A 338 -15.90 29.29 -2.22
CA THR A 338 -14.55 28.72 -2.08
C THR A 338 -14.51 27.52 -1.15
N ASP A 339 -15.70 27.06 -0.78
CA ASP A 339 -16.04 26.11 0.29
C ASP A 339 -17.56 25.80 0.11
N ASP A 340 -17.87 25.03 -0.92
CA ASP A 340 -19.22 24.85 -1.48
C ASP A 340 -20.20 24.12 -0.51
N ASP A 341 -19.68 23.32 0.41
CA ASP A 341 -20.44 22.59 1.44
C ASP A 341 -20.31 23.19 2.86
N ASN A 342 -19.33 24.08 3.07
CA ASN A 342 -19.08 24.89 4.28
C ASN A 342 -18.72 24.04 5.50
N ASP A 343 -18.02 22.94 5.26
CA ASP A 343 -17.42 22.08 6.27
C ASP A 343 -16.14 22.72 6.87
N GLY A 344 -15.53 23.68 6.15
CA GLY A 344 -14.32 24.40 6.53
C GLY A 344 -13.05 23.94 5.81
N ILE A 345 -13.16 22.99 4.88
CA ILE A 345 -12.15 22.60 3.91
C ILE A 345 -12.44 23.36 2.61
N PRO A 346 -11.45 24.03 1.98
CA PRO A 346 -11.72 24.77 0.74
C PRO A 346 -11.81 23.83 -0.46
N ASP A 347 -12.65 24.14 -1.46
CA ASP A 347 -12.84 23.30 -2.67
C ASP A 347 -11.54 22.91 -3.41
N LEU A 348 -10.48 23.70 -3.26
CA LEU A 348 -9.16 23.39 -3.84
C LEU A 348 -8.50 22.17 -3.18
N SER A 349 -8.81 21.93 -1.91
CA SER A 349 -8.40 20.76 -1.12
C SER A 349 -9.38 19.59 -1.31
N ASP A 350 -10.69 19.85 -1.36
CA ASP A 350 -11.72 18.83 -1.60
C ASP A 350 -11.72 18.30 -3.04
N GLY A 351 -11.22 19.09 -3.98
CA GLY A 351 -11.08 18.65 -5.36
C GLY A 351 -12.41 18.20 -5.97
N SER A 352 -12.35 17.22 -6.86
CA SER A 352 -13.52 16.71 -7.59
C SER A 352 -13.62 15.18 -7.54
N LEU A 353 -12.98 14.57 -6.54
CA LEU A 353 -13.11 13.15 -6.28
C LEU A 353 -14.52 12.86 -5.73
N ASP A 354 -14.91 11.58 -5.78
CA ASP A 354 -16.12 11.03 -5.17
C ASP A 354 -15.62 9.83 -4.35
N SER A 355 -15.06 10.13 -3.18
CA SER A 355 -14.24 9.21 -2.38
C SER A 355 -15.08 8.00 -1.93
N ASP A 356 -16.34 8.24 -1.57
CA ASP A 356 -17.23 7.18 -1.15
C ASP A 356 -18.06 6.51 -2.28
N ASN A 357 -18.07 7.10 -3.49
CA ASN A 357 -18.82 6.67 -4.66
C ASN A 357 -20.35 6.70 -4.50
N ASP A 358 -20.88 7.61 -3.68
CA ASP A 358 -22.33 7.81 -3.54
C ASP A 358 -22.95 8.67 -4.67
N GLY A 359 -22.10 9.38 -5.43
CA GLY A 359 -22.47 10.27 -6.53
C GLY A 359 -22.58 11.75 -6.17
N VAL A 360 -22.17 12.15 -4.98
CA VAL A 360 -21.82 13.50 -4.54
C VAL A 360 -20.29 13.58 -4.58
N ILE A 361 -19.75 14.64 -5.16
CA ILE A 361 -18.29 14.83 -5.18
C ILE A 361 -17.87 15.47 -3.87
N ASP A 362 -16.67 15.18 -3.38
CA ASP A 362 -16.17 15.57 -2.06
C ASP A 362 -16.39 17.05 -1.74
N ARG A 363 -16.10 17.98 -2.69
CA ARG A 363 -16.35 19.42 -2.51
C ARG A 363 -17.83 19.83 -2.35
N LEU A 364 -18.76 18.90 -2.47
CA LEU A 364 -20.20 19.09 -2.26
C LEU A 364 -20.75 18.15 -1.17
N ASP A 365 -19.87 17.31 -0.63
CA ASP A 365 -20.10 16.33 0.40
C ASP A 365 -19.85 16.96 1.78
N ARG A 366 -20.36 16.39 2.86
CA ARG A 366 -19.96 16.82 4.22
C ARG A 366 -19.35 15.69 5.03
N ASP A 367 -19.22 14.53 4.43
CA ASP A 367 -18.78 13.25 4.98
C ASP A 367 -18.22 12.45 3.79
N SER A 368 -17.09 12.92 3.25
CA SER A 368 -16.59 12.55 1.90
C SER A 368 -16.27 11.07 1.74
N ASP A 369 -15.94 10.35 2.81
CA ASP A 369 -15.74 8.89 2.81
C ASP A 369 -16.94 8.10 3.40
N ASN A 370 -17.92 8.80 3.98
CA ASN A 370 -19.12 8.27 4.61
C ASN A 370 -18.84 7.22 5.72
N ASP A 371 -17.78 7.43 6.48
CA ASP A 371 -17.45 6.71 7.71
C ASP A 371 -18.37 7.12 8.89
N GLY A 372 -19.01 8.29 8.79
CA GLY A 372 -19.95 8.83 9.76
C GLY A 372 -19.36 9.83 10.75
N VAL A 373 -18.09 10.19 10.63
CA VAL A 373 -17.52 11.44 11.10
C VAL A 373 -17.91 12.52 10.05
N LEU A 374 -17.41 13.75 10.12
CA LEU A 374 -17.85 14.81 9.20
C LEU A 374 -16.61 15.59 8.89
N ASP A 375 -16.34 15.89 7.62
CA ASP A 375 -15.12 16.53 7.13
C ASP A 375 -14.71 17.77 7.96
N SER A 376 -15.70 18.51 8.48
CA SER A 376 -15.51 19.60 9.45
C SER A 376 -14.78 19.23 10.78
N ARG A 377 -14.59 17.93 11.06
CA ARG A 377 -14.01 17.32 12.26
C ARG A 377 -12.71 16.60 11.97
N GLU A 378 -12.61 15.88 10.87
CA GLU A 378 -11.34 15.37 10.36
C GLU A 378 -10.42 16.53 9.93
N THR A 379 -10.98 17.50 9.22
CA THR A 379 -10.28 18.62 8.57
C THR A 379 -9.34 18.15 7.47
N GLY A 380 -8.73 19.07 6.70
CA GLY A 380 -7.71 18.72 5.70
C GLY A 380 -6.34 18.33 6.28
N ARG A 381 -6.33 17.53 7.35
CA ARG A 381 -5.15 16.89 7.94
C ARG A 381 -4.84 15.58 7.20
N ASP A 382 -3.75 14.96 7.59
CA ASP A 382 -3.18 13.72 7.07
C ASP A 382 -2.37 13.19 8.26
N THR A 383 -3.09 12.54 9.18
CA THR A 383 -2.64 12.25 10.55
C THR A 383 -1.53 11.19 10.56
N ASP A 384 -1.69 10.11 9.81
CA ASP A 384 -0.68 9.06 9.64
C ASP A 384 0.41 9.40 8.58
N GLY A 385 0.11 10.33 7.66
CA GLY A 385 1.04 10.79 6.63
C GLY A 385 1.15 9.85 5.42
N ASP A 386 0.13 9.01 5.15
CA ASP A 386 0.11 8.11 4.00
C ASP A 386 -0.21 8.83 2.68
N GLY A 387 -0.76 10.04 2.76
CA GLY A 387 -1.10 10.91 1.64
C GLY A 387 -2.60 10.98 1.31
N VAL A 388 -3.45 10.25 2.04
CA VAL A 388 -4.90 10.40 2.08
C VAL A 388 -5.25 11.35 3.23
N PRO A 389 -5.93 12.47 2.96
CA PRO A 389 -6.34 13.36 4.06
C PRO A 389 -7.42 12.72 4.94
N ASP A 390 -7.38 12.98 6.25
CA ASP A 390 -8.31 12.40 7.27
C ASP A 390 -9.79 12.37 6.82
N PHE A 391 -10.30 13.44 6.18
CA PHE A 391 -11.70 13.51 5.73
C PHE A 391 -12.06 12.58 4.56
N ARG A 392 -11.09 11.84 4.03
CA ARG A 392 -11.25 10.79 3.02
C ARG A 392 -10.66 9.46 3.49
N ASP A 393 -10.13 9.44 4.70
CA ASP A 393 -9.42 8.32 5.27
C ASP A 393 -10.38 7.56 6.19
N LEU A 394 -10.36 6.24 6.11
CA LEU A 394 -11.23 5.40 6.91
C LEU A 394 -10.53 4.86 8.18
N ASP A 395 -9.25 5.15 8.37
CA ASP A 395 -8.36 4.78 9.47
C ASP A 395 -7.24 5.87 9.59
N SER A 396 -7.62 7.06 10.06
CA SER A 396 -6.85 8.31 9.99
C SER A 396 -5.48 8.29 10.67
N ASP A 397 -5.30 7.50 11.74
CA ASP A 397 -4.00 7.29 12.40
C ASP A 397 -3.37 5.92 12.12
N ASN A 398 -4.07 5.07 11.36
CA ASN A 398 -3.56 3.82 10.82
C ASN A 398 -3.07 2.86 11.91
N ASP A 399 -3.74 2.88 13.05
CA ASP A 399 -3.55 1.95 14.16
C ASP A 399 -4.24 0.58 13.87
N GLY A 400 -5.08 0.54 12.83
CA GLY A 400 -5.81 -0.63 12.36
C GLY A 400 -7.23 -0.74 12.92
N LEU A 401 -7.76 0.27 13.59
CA LEU A 401 -9.17 0.50 13.84
C LEU A 401 -9.79 1.29 12.68
N PHE A 402 -11.01 1.75 12.84
CA PHE A 402 -11.70 2.49 11.78
C PHE A 402 -12.26 3.74 12.45
N ASP A 403 -12.11 4.90 11.82
CA ASP A 403 -12.57 6.18 12.34
C ASP A 403 -14.03 6.12 12.82
N SER A 404 -14.87 5.48 12.00
CA SER A 404 -16.28 5.24 12.34
C SER A 404 -16.47 4.51 13.68
N LEU A 405 -15.63 3.53 14.00
CA LEU A 405 -15.72 2.72 15.20
C LEU A 405 -15.24 3.50 16.42
N GLU A 406 -14.12 4.20 16.28
CA GLU A 406 -13.52 5.04 17.33
C GLU A 406 -14.38 6.26 17.64
N ALA A 407 -15.02 6.84 16.62
CA ALA A 407 -16.08 7.85 16.79
C ALA A 407 -17.37 7.29 17.42
N GLY A 408 -17.41 6.01 17.79
CA GLY A 408 -18.52 5.35 18.49
C GLY A 408 -19.72 5.04 17.59
N ARG A 409 -19.52 4.91 16.27
CA ARG A 409 -20.62 4.60 15.34
C ARG A 409 -20.99 3.12 15.42
N SER A 410 -22.29 2.88 15.25
CA SER A 410 -22.85 1.53 15.17
C SER A 410 -23.25 1.19 13.74
N GLY A 411 -23.10 -0.09 13.37
CA GLY A 411 -23.51 -0.55 12.05
C GLY A 411 -22.53 -0.13 10.95
N VAL A 412 -21.25 -0.21 11.27
CA VAL A 412 -20.12 -0.06 10.35
C VAL A 412 -20.01 -1.29 9.44
N THR A 413 -19.54 -1.08 8.22
CA THR A 413 -19.28 -2.15 7.24
C THR A 413 -17.94 -2.83 7.50
N ALA A 414 -17.50 -3.73 6.61
CA ALA A 414 -16.19 -4.36 6.74
C ALA A 414 -15.04 -3.49 6.17
N HIS A 415 -15.35 -2.25 5.81
CA HIS A 415 -14.47 -1.32 5.08
C HIS A 415 -14.62 0.09 5.70
N GLY A 416 -14.68 0.23 7.02
CA GLY A 416 -14.79 1.54 7.70
C GLY A 416 -16.11 2.32 7.53
N ARG A 417 -16.89 2.13 6.46
CA ARG A 417 -18.05 3.00 6.19
C ARG A 417 -19.30 2.69 6.99
N LEU A 418 -20.19 3.66 7.19
CA LEU A 418 -21.54 3.41 7.68
C LEU A 418 -22.32 2.47 6.76
N SER A 419 -23.10 1.54 7.32
CA SER A 419 -23.96 0.65 6.53
C SER A 419 -25.04 1.37 5.70
N SER A 420 -25.28 2.65 5.98
CA SER A 420 -26.18 3.57 5.27
C SER A 420 -25.49 4.39 4.16
N ALA A 421 -24.16 4.33 4.02
CA ALA A 421 -23.35 5.08 3.05
C ALA A 421 -23.88 4.99 1.60
N ALA A 422 -24.44 3.84 1.19
CA ALA A 422 -25.02 3.71 -0.16
C ALA A 422 -26.34 4.51 -0.39
N SER A 423 -26.82 5.28 0.59
CA SER A 423 -28.10 6.00 0.55
C SER A 423 -28.05 7.30 1.36
N VAL A 424 -27.30 8.26 0.84
CA VAL A 424 -27.09 9.58 1.42
C VAL A 424 -28.21 10.57 1.12
N ASP A 425 -28.13 11.76 1.73
CA ASP A 425 -29.01 12.87 1.41
C ASP A 425 -28.55 13.67 0.17
N THR A 426 -28.70 15.00 0.15
CA THR A 426 -28.27 15.84 -0.98
C THR A 426 -26.92 16.51 -0.74
N PHE A 427 -26.31 16.26 0.42
CA PHE A 427 -25.03 16.79 0.88
C PHE A 427 -24.09 15.65 1.25
N GLY A 428 -24.23 14.50 0.56
CA GLY A 428 -23.42 13.30 0.79
C GLY A 428 -23.58 12.62 2.16
N LEU A 429 -24.40 13.16 3.07
CA LEU A 429 -24.45 12.64 4.42
C LEU A 429 -25.25 11.33 4.58
N ALA A 430 -24.60 10.28 5.11
CA ALA A 430 -25.22 9.02 5.51
C ALA A 430 -26.07 9.10 6.79
N ASP A 431 -27.07 8.20 6.93
CA ASP A 431 -27.89 8.13 8.16
C ASP A 431 -27.07 7.54 9.31
N GLY A 432 -26.78 8.36 10.33
CA GLY A 432 -25.95 7.99 11.47
C GLY A 432 -24.72 8.88 11.65
N ALA A 433 -24.33 9.60 10.60
CA ALA A 433 -23.21 10.52 10.62
C ALA A 433 -23.44 11.70 11.57
N SER A 434 -22.37 12.17 12.22
CA SER A 434 -22.46 13.15 13.31
C SER A 434 -21.18 13.92 13.57
N ASP A 435 -21.37 15.14 14.04
CA ASP A 435 -20.38 16.06 14.59
C ASP A 435 -19.69 15.61 15.91
N LEU A 436 -20.02 14.40 16.38
CA LEU A 436 -19.60 13.88 17.69
C LEU A 436 -18.46 12.90 17.47
N VAL A 437 -17.28 13.27 17.93
CA VAL A 437 -16.10 12.40 18.02
C VAL A 437 -15.91 12.02 19.48
N ARG A 438 -15.33 10.84 19.71
CA ARG A 438 -14.89 10.38 21.03
C ARG A 438 -13.49 10.96 21.32
N ASP A 439 -13.19 11.11 22.59
CA ASP A 439 -11.95 11.64 23.17
C ASP A 439 -11.90 10.98 24.56
N THR A 440 -11.44 9.73 24.58
CA THR A 440 -11.56 8.80 25.71
C THR A 440 -10.72 9.26 26.90
N ASP A 441 -9.53 9.78 26.63
CA ASP A 441 -8.67 10.26 27.69
C ASP A 441 -8.90 11.74 28.09
N GLY A 442 -9.53 12.54 27.22
CA GLY A 442 -9.82 13.95 27.48
C GLY A 442 -8.63 14.89 27.29
N ASP A 443 -7.57 14.49 26.58
CA ASP A 443 -6.42 15.34 26.28
C ASP A 443 -6.71 16.38 25.17
N GLY A 444 -7.77 16.15 24.41
CA GLY A 444 -8.27 17.01 23.33
C GLY A 444 -7.84 16.61 21.92
N ILE A 445 -7.19 15.45 21.76
CA ILE A 445 -7.12 14.65 20.55
C ILE A 445 -8.36 13.73 20.54
N ALA A 446 -8.78 13.28 19.37
CA ALA A 446 -9.97 12.43 19.27
C ALA A 446 -9.50 11.03 18.94
N ASP A 447 -10.15 9.99 19.47
CA ASP A 447 -9.73 8.58 19.37
C ASP A 447 -9.25 8.22 17.95
N LEU A 448 -10.00 8.56 16.89
CA LEU A 448 -9.63 8.33 15.47
C LEU A 448 -8.30 8.96 14.99
N ARG A 449 -7.60 9.72 15.85
CA ARG A 449 -6.32 10.39 15.57
C ARG A 449 -5.36 10.25 16.75
N ASP A 450 -5.70 9.37 17.68
CA ASP A 450 -5.00 9.20 18.94
C ASP A 450 -4.40 7.80 18.97
N LEU A 451 -3.07 7.72 18.90
CA LEU A 451 -2.38 6.43 18.88
C LEU A 451 -2.39 5.70 20.25
N ASP A 452 -2.94 6.31 21.31
CA ASP A 452 -3.04 5.79 22.69
C ASP A 452 -4.30 6.38 23.35
N SER A 453 -5.47 5.90 22.90
CA SER A 453 -6.79 6.51 23.11
C SER A 453 -7.18 6.74 24.57
N ASP A 454 -6.67 5.94 25.50
CA ASP A 454 -6.95 6.07 26.94
C ASP A 454 -5.74 6.56 27.77
N ASN A 455 -4.59 6.73 27.11
CA ASN A 455 -3.33 7.23 27.63
C ASN A 455 -2.74 6.38 28.78
N ASP A 456 -2.95 5.07 28.70
CA ASP A 456 -2.37 4.07 29.58
C ASP A 456 -0.92 3.69 29.14
N GLY A 457 -0.46 4.14 27.97
CA GLY A 457 0.89 3.88 27.48
C GLY A 457 1.06 2.59 26.68
N LEU A 458 -0.03 1.91 26.34
CA LEU A 458 -0.13 0.90 25.30
C LEU A 458 -0.78 1.55 24.06
N PRO A 459 -0.12 1.51 22.89
CA PRO A 459 -0.77 2.00 21.69
C PRO A 459 -1.92 1.11 21.23
N ASP A 460 -2.96 1.70 20.66
CA ASP A 460 -4.18 1.04 20.21
C ASP A 460 -3.91 -0.15 19.24
N VAL A 461 -2.92 0.01 18.34
CA VAL A 461 -2.44 -1.07 17.44
C VAL A 461 -1.98 -2.33 18.21
N GLN A 462 -1.44 -2.17 19.43
CA GLN A 462 -0.98 -3.28 20.25
C GLN A 462 -2.12 -3.93 21.05
N GLU A 463 -3.04 -3.13 21.55
CA GLU A 463 -4.19 -3.57 22.36
C GLU A 463 -5.22 -4.33 21.51
N THR A 464 -5.47 -3.84 20.30
CA THR A 464 -6.24 -4.58 19.28
C THR A 464 -5.59 -5.92 18.90
N GLY A 465 -4.29 -6.07 19.20
CA GLY A 465 -3.48 -7.25 18.93
C GLY A 465 -2.98 -7.30 17.49
N HIS A 466 -2.87 -6.13 16.84
CA HIS A 466 -2.22 -5.98 15.56
C HIS A 466 -0.69 -6.03 15.72
N LEU A 467 0.01 -6.10 14.58
CA LEU A 467 1.47 -6.23 14.59
C LEU A 467 2.07 -4.84 14.44
N ASP A 468 2.89 -4.47 15.42
CA ASP A 468 3.73 -3.27 15.41
C ASP A 468 5.19 -3.70 15.69
N ALA A 469 5.88 -4.20 14.67
CA ALA A 469 7.20 -4.80 14.82
C ALA A 469 8.33 -3.77 14.82
N ASP A 470 8.14 -2.60 14.23
CA ASP A 470 9.09 -1.49 14.26
C ASP A 470 8.82 -0.45 15.36
N HIS A 471 7.72 -0.60 16.09
CA HIS A 471 7.35 0.15 17.30
C HIS A 471 7.13 1.63 16.99
N ASP A 472 6.38 1.90 15.91
CA ASP A 472 5.95 3.25 15.53
C ASP A 472 4.46 3.50 15.80
N ALA A 473 3.78 2.57 16.48
CA ALA A 473 2.37 2.63 16.84
C ALA A 473 1.40 2.60 15.65
N HIS A 474 1.88 2.37 14.43
CA HIS A 474 1.04 2.19 13.25
C HIS A 474 1.02 0.72 12.84
N LEU A 475 0.06 0.38 11.97
CA LEU A 475 -0.09 -0.96 11.45
C LEU A 475 1.07 -1.35 10.50
N ASP A 476 1.76 -2.45 10.82
CA ASP A 476 2.80 -2.99 9.95
C ASP A 476 2.29 -3.46 8.57
N ASP A 477 3.19 -3.43 7.58
CA ASP A 477 2.94 -3.91 6.21
C ASP A 477 1.76 -3.20 5.52
N PHE A 478 1.46 -1.95 5.90
CA PHE A 478 0.44 -1.10 5.26
C PHE A 478 0.64 -1.01 3.74
N THR A 479 -0.46 -1.20 3.02
CA THR A 479 -0.51 -1.06 1.55
C THR A 479 -1.91 -0.62 1.19
N ASP A 480 -2.06 0.62 0.73
CA ASP A 480 -3.31 1.12 0.15
C ASP A 480 -3.17 1.21 -1.37
N GLY A 481 -3.71 0.21 -2.08
CA GLY A 481 -3.69 0.18 -3.54
C GLY A 481 -4.84 0.94 -4.20
N ASN A 482 -5.88 1.30 -3.44
CA ASN A 482 -7.13 1.89 -3.92
C ASN A 482 -7.33 3.34 -3.48
N GLY A 483 -6.48 3.88 -2.61
CA GLY A 483 -6.51 5.26 -2.16
C GLY A 483 -7.65 5.55 -1.20
N ASP A 484 -8.09 4.57 -0.39
CA ASP A 484 -9.17 4.77 0.59
C ASP A 484 -8.68 4.84 2.04
N GLY A 485 -7.37 5.00 2.26
CA GLY A 485 -6.76 5.13 3.59
C GLY A 485 -6.71 3.83 4.40
N LEU A 486 -7.41 2.78 3.94
CA LEU A 486 -7.33 1.45 4.55
C LEU A 486 -6.24 0.59 3.94
N SER A 487 -5.60 -0.22 4.78
CA SER A 487 -4.74 -1.29 4.31
C SER A 487 -5.53 -2.34 3.51
N ASP A 488 -5.16 -2.59 2.25
CA ASP A 488 -5.69 -3.65 1.37
C ASP A 488 -5.66 -5.04 2.03
N ALA A 489 -4.74 -5.22 2.98
CA ALA A 489 -4.51 -6.44 3.72
C ALA A 489 -5.02 -6.36 5.16
N LEU A 490 -6.18 -5.73 5.37
CA LEU A 490 -6.82 -5.60 6.70
C LEU A 490 -6.63 -6.84 7.58
N PRO A 491 -5.98 -6.66 8.75
CA PRO A 491 -5.88 -7.70 9.76
C PRO A 491 -7.24 -8.26 10.18
N ALA A 492 -7.22 -9.47 10.74
CA ALA A 492 -8.43 -10.01 11.35
C ALA A 492 -8.67 -9.31 12.68
N GLY A 493 -9.63 -8.40 12.75
CA GLY A 493 -9.95 -7.66 13.98
C GLY A 493 -10.27 -6.19 13.73
N SER A 494 -9.79 -5.60 12.63
CA SER A 494 -9.86 -4.18 12.29
C SER A 494 -11.25 -3.56 12.11
N GLY A 495 -12.33 -4.28 12.45
CA GLY A 495 -13.70 -3.73 12.47
C GLY A 495 -14.45 -4.15 13.73
N THR A 496 -13.73 -4.52 14.78
CA THR A 496 -14.26 -4.92 16.07
C THR A 496 -13.36 -4.37 17.15
N LEU A 497 -13.94 -3.56 18.03
CA LEU A 497 -13.31 -3.22 19.30
C LEU A 497 -13.14 -4.52 20.08
N ARG A 498 -11.89 -4.81 20.43
CA ARG A 498 -11.59 -5.89 21.37
C ARG A 498 -12.07 -5.44 22.74
N ASP A 499 -12.64 -6.38 23.47
CA ASP A 499 -13.17 -6.22 24.81
C ASP A 499 -12.80 -7.53 25.52
N THR A 500 -11.67 -7.50 26.22
CA THR A 500 -10.99 -8.68 26.80
C THR A 500 -11.78 -9.25 27.98
N ASP A 501 -12.50 -8.40 28.70
CA ASP A 501 -13.23 -8.78 29.88
C ASP A 501 -14.75 -8.92 29.72
N GLY A 502 -15.31 -8.35 28.66
CA GLY A 502 -16.72 -8.38 28.32
C GLY A 502 -17.56 -7.32 29.01
N ASP A 503 -16.97 -6.23 29.51
CA ASP A 503 -17.66 -5.19 30.25
C ASP A 503 -18.26 -4.07 29.37
N ARG A 504 -18.02 -4.15 28.05
CA ARG A 504 -18.42 -3.21 26.98
C ARG A 504 -17.53 -1.99 26.82
N LEU A 505 -16.49 -1.84 27.62
CA LEU A 505 -15.37 -0.99 27.30
C LEU A 505 -14.44 -1.76 26.37
N ALA A 506 -13.86 -1.05 25.42
CA ALA A 506 -12.88 -1.67 24.53
C ALA A 506 -11.53 -1.63 25.22
N ASP A 507 -10.63 -2.59 24.96
CA ASP A 507 -9.26 -2.58 25.51
C ASP A 507 -8.61 -1.20 25.31
N VAL A 508 -8.67 -0.64 24.08
CA VAL A 508 -8.18 0.72 23.73
C VAL A 508 -8.86 1.90 24.45
N GLN A 509 -9.81 1.61 25.33
CA GLN A 509 -10.58 2.58 26.10
C GLN A 509 -10.59 2.23 27.59
N ASP A 510 -9.92 1.15 27.98
CA ASP A 510 -10.02 0.50 29.27
C ASP A 510 -8.65 0.45 29.97
N LEU A 511 -8.58 1.04 31.17
CA LEU A 511 -7.33 1.12 31.92
C LEU A 511 -7.01 -0.18 32.70
N ASP A 512 -7.91 -1.18 32.69
CA ASP A 512 -7.79 -2.51 33.35
C ASP A 512 -8.49 -3.57 32.48
N SER A 513 -7.97 -3.82 31.26
CA SER A 513 -8.56 -4.64 30.20
C SER A 513 -8.98 -6.06 30.62
N ASP A 514 -8.42 -6.59 31.70
CA ASP A 514 -8.74 -7.94 32.21
C ASP A 514 -9.50 -7.97 33.54
N GLN A 515 -9.74 -6.80 34.14
CA GLN A 515 -10.49 -6.56 35.36
C GLN A 515 -9.93 -7.25 36.62
N ASP A 516 -8.61 -7.35 36.71
CA ASP A 516 -7.93 -7.90 37.88
C ASP A 516 -7.58 -6.86 38.95
N GLY A 517 -7.79 -5.57 38.65
CA GLY A 517 -7.55 -4.44 39.55
C GLY A 517 -6.11 -3.93 39.57
N LEU A 518 -5.25 -4.42 38.68
CA LEU A 518 -4.03 -3.76 38.21
C LEU A 518 -4.37 -2.94 36.95
N SER A 519 -3.52 -1.97 36.60
CA SER A 519 -3.74 -1.17 35.40
C SER A 519 -2.87 -1.67 34.26
N ASP A 520 -3.35 -1.55 33.05
CA ASP A 520 -2.64 -1.98 31.84
C ASP A 520 -1.24 -1.32 31.74
N LEU A 521 -1.17 0.00 32.01
CA LEU A 521 0.07 0.75 32.21
C LEU A 521 1.06 0.10 33.20
N LEU A 522 0.56 -0.39 34.34
CA LEU A 522 1.37 -0.98 35.39
C LEU A 522 1.91 -2.35 34.93
N GLU A 523 1.07 -3.14 34.29
CA GLU A 523 1.37 -4.48 33.82
C GLU A 523 2.37 -4.47 32.66
N ASN A 524 2.33 -3.43 31.84
CA ASN A 524 3.35 -3.20 30.82
C ASN A 524 4.63 -2.51 31.36
N GLY A 525 4.78 -2.36 32.68
CA GLY A 525 6.00 -1.87 33.33
C GLY A 525 6.15 -0.35 33.38
N GLY A 526 5.06 0.38 33.18
CA GLY A 526 4.96 1.84 33.18
C GLY A 526 4.68 2.49 34.54
N GLY A 527 4.57 1.75 35.64
CA GLY A 527 4.19 2.29 36.96
C GLY A 527 5.11 3.36 37.60
N ASP A 528 6.27 3.70 37.02
CA ASP A 528 7.07 4.88 37.42
C ASP A 528 6.52 6.20 36.81
N SER A 529 5.73 6.07 35.74
CA SER A 529 5.13 7.16 34.97
C SER A 529 3.74 7.53 35.45
N ASP A 530 3.13 6.76 36.35
CA ASP A 530 1.84 7.04 36.99
C ASP A 530 2.05 7.30 38.50
N GLN A 531 1.93 8.55 38.95
CA GLN A 531 2.23 8.92 40.34
C GLN A 531 1.01 8.91 41.27
N ASP A 532 -0.20 9.02 40.71
CA ASP A 532 -1.46 8.94 41.45
C ASP A 532 -2.13 7.57 41.40
N ASN A 533 -1.62 6.64 40.59
CA ASN A 533 -2.14 5.29 40.35
C ASN A 533 -3.55 5.33 39.75
N ASP A 534 -3.78 6.23 38.80
CA ASP A 534 -5.04 6.36 38.06
C ASP A 534 -5.06 5.59 36.74
N GLY A 535 -3.98 4.84 36.45
CA GLY A 535 -3.87 4.02 35.24
C GLY A 535 -3.28 4.79 34.06
N ARG A 536 -3.11 6.11 34.15
CA ARG A 536 -2.66 6.95 33.03
C ARG A 536 -1.27 7.53 33.20
N ILE A 537 -0.67 7.91 32.08
CA ILE A 537 0.65 8.54 32.08
C ILE A 537 0.59 9.95 32.68
N ASP A 538 1.33 10.12 33.76
CA ASP A 538 1.38 11.36 34.53
C ASP A 538 2.42 12.35 33.97
N ASN A 539 2.03 13.61 33.80
CA ASN A 539 2.81 14.66 33.11
C ASN A 539 2.99 14.42 31.60
N PHE A 540 1.99 13.82 30.95
CA PHE A 540 1.86 13.65 29.50
C PHE A 540 2.44 14.81 28.67
N VAL A 541 3.26 14.45 27.69
CA VAL A 541 3.87 15.36 26.72
C VAL A 541 3.70 14.80 25.32
N ASP A 542 2.76 15.37 24.59
CA ASP A 542 2.66 15.21 23.14
C ASP A 542 3.09 16.51 22.43
N ALA A 543 4.20 16.48 21.71
CA ALA A 543 4.72 17.64 20.97
C ALA A 543 4.43 17.59 19.47
N ASN A 544 4.10 16.42 18.95
CA ASN A 544 3.84 16.06 17.55
C ASN A 544 2.36 16.19 17.22
N GLY A 545 1.47 15.99 18.20
CA GLY A 545 0.03 16.03 18.03
C GLY A 545 -0.58 14.67 17.69
N ASP A 546 0.06 13.55 18.01
CA ASP A 546 -0.31 12.19 17.58
C ASP A 546 -0.86 11.32 18.71
N GLY A 547 -1.30 11.91 19.83
CA GLY A 547 -1.98 11.16 20.90
C GLY A 547 -1.07 10.39 21.84
N LEU A 548 0.09 9.96 21.36
CA LEU A 548 1.05 9.19 22.15
C LEU A 548 2.09 10.06 22.88
N ASP A 549 2.39 9.75 24.15
CA ASP A 549 3.42 10.48 24.91
C ASP A 549 4.82 10.35 24.27
N ASP A 550 5.47 11.49 23.99
CA ASP A 550 6.81 11.61 23.39
C ASP A 550 7.88 10.74 24.09
N THR A 551 7.75 10.54 25.41
CA THR A 551 8.71 9.79 26.21
C THR A 551 8.45 8.28 26.15
N GLN A 552 7.19 7.89 25.97
CA GLN A 552 6.73 6.52 25.77
C GLN A 552 6.95 6.06 24.33
N ALA A 553 6.64 6.89 23.33
CA ALA A 553 6.97 6.64 21.92
C ALA A 553 8.44 6.26 21.70
N ALA A 554 9.36 6.87 22.46
CA ALA A 554 10.79 6.55 22.39
C ALA A 554 11.21 5.21 23.04
N ASN A 555 10.32 4.61 23.83
CA ASN A 555 10.52 3.38 24.60
C ASN A 555 9.52 2.27 24.26
N LEU A 556 8.64 2.46 23.26
CA LEU A 556 7.75 1.42 22.78
C LEU A 556 8.53 0.13 22.52
N GLY A 557 7.95 -0.97 22.98
CA GLY A 557 8.54 -2.29 22.94
C GLY A 557 7.45 -3.34 22.86
N ALA A 558 7.85 -4.57 22.58
CA ALA A 558 6.92 -5.68 22.61
C ALA A 558 6.21 -5.77 23.97
N LEU A 559 4.90 -6.02 23.90
CA LEU A 559 4.03 -6.29 25.04
C LEU A 559 4.71 -7.23 26.06
N THR A 560 4.54 -6.89 27.32
CA THR A 560 5.03 -7.73 28.43
C THR A 560 4.21 -9.02 28.47
N ASP A 561 4.91 -10.17 28.48
CA ASP A 561 4.35 -11.53 28.57
C ASP A 561 5.29 -12.31 29.51
N THR A 562 4.96 -12.28 30.80
CA THR A 562 5.83 -12.69 31.90
C THR A 562 6.04 -14.19 31.93
N ASP A 563 5.01 -15.00 31.65
CA ASP A 563 5.08 -16.46 31.67
C ASP A 563 5.38 -17.11 30.29
N GLN A 564 5.28 -16.33 29.21
CA GLN A 564 5.51 -16.71 27.80
C GLN A 564 4.49 -17.70 27.24
N ASP A 565 3.24 -17.63 27.68
CA ASP A 565 2.16 -18.43 27.13
C ASP A 565 1.50 -17.82 25.89
N GLY A 566 1.76 -16.53 25.65
CA GLY A 566 1.32 -15.76 24.49
C GLY A 566 0.08 -14.91 24.72
N ILE A 567 -0.39 -14.79 25.96
CA ILE A 567 -1.32 -13.75 26.41
C ILE A 567 -0.44 -12.65 27.07
N PRO A 568 -0.55 -11.38 26.64
CA PRO A 568 0.10 -10.26 27.31
C PRO A 568 -0.39 -10.10 28.76
N ASP A 569 0.46 -9.54 29.63
CA ASP A 569 0.17 -9.40 31.06
C ASP A 569 -1.15 -8.62 31.30
N PHE A 570 -1.40 -7.50 30.58
CA PHE A 570 -2.65 -6.72 30.66
C PHE A 570 -3.94 -7.47 30.22
N GLN A 571 -3.79 -8.68 29.69
CA GLN A 571 -4.91 -9.56 29.31
C GLN A 571 -4.89 -10.89 30.09
N ASP A 572 -3.97 -11.05 31.05
CA ASP A 572 -3.72 -12.31 31.76
C ASP A 572 -3.85 -12.21 33.28
N LEU A 573 -5.00 -12.67 33.77
CA LEU A 573 -5.35 -12.85 35.20
C LEU A 573 -4.35 -13.63 36.09
N ASP A 574 -3.34 -14.30 35.54
CA ASP A 574 -2.24 -14.99 36.26
C ASP A 574 -0.92 -14.85 35.48
N SER A 575 -0.48 -13.60 35.26
CA SER A 575 0.67 -13.14 34.48
C SER A 575 1.98 -13.92 34.68
N ASP A 576 2.24 -14.50 35.88
CA ASP A 576 3.44 -15.30 36.16
C ASP A 576 3.24 -16.83 36.09
N GLY A 577 2.00 -17.25 35.88
CA GLY A 577 1.55 -18.64 35.72
C GLY A 577 1.81 -19.50 36.96
N ASP A 578 1.91 -18.93 38.16
CA ASP A 578 2.14 -19.68 39.41
C ASP A 578 0.86 -20.27 40.03
N GLY A 579 -0.31 -19.84 39.53
CA GLY A 579 -1.64 -20.33 39.90
C GLY A 579 -2.29 -19.54 41.02
N ILE A 580 -1.93 -18.27 41.17
CA ILE A 580 -2.50 -17.29 42.10
C ILE A 580 -2.74 -16.05 41.26
N SER A 581 -4.00 -15.66 41.09
CA SER A 581 -4.31 -14.51 40.25
C SER A 581 -3.67 -13.22 40.76
N ASP A 582 -3.39 -12.35 39.81
CA ASP A 582 -2.79 -11.04 40.02
C ASP A 582 -3.65 -10.17 40.95
N LEU A 583 -4.98 -10.16 40.80
CA LEU A 583 -5.94 -9.61 41.77
C LEU A 583 -5.66 -10.05 43.23
N LEU A 584 -5.35 -11.33 43.45
CA LEU A 584 -5.09 -11.83 44.81
C LEU A 584 -3.68 -11.47 45.29
N GLU A 585 -2.73 -11.31 44.37
CA GLU A 585 -1.34 -10.93 44.63
C GLU A 585 -1.22 -9.45 44.98
N SER A 586 -1.95 -8.59 44.25
CA SER A 586 -2.11 -7.15 44.46
C SER A 586 -2.88 -6.84 45.76
N GLY A 587 -3.62 -7.81 46.29
CA GLY A 587 -4.25 -7.75 47.61
C GLY A 587 -5.76 -7.53 47.58
N GLY A 588 -6.36 -7.66 46.40
CA GLY A 588 -7.80 -7.70 46.17
C GLY A 588 -8.50 -8.92 46.77
N SER A 589 -9.81 -8.99 46.55
CA SER A 589 -10.67 -10.07 47.05
C SER A 589 -11.39 -10.74 45.90
N ASP A 590 -11.19 -12.05 45.80
CA ASP A 590 -11.78 -12.92 44.80
C ASP A 590 -12.58 -14.02 45.52
N ALA A 591 -13.90 -13.88 45.59
CA ALA A 591 -14.75 -14.75 46.39
C ALA A 591 -15.21 -16.01 45.65
N ASP A 592 -15.33 -15.96 44.33
CA ASP A 592 -15.79 -17.06 43.48
C ASP A 592 -14.69 -17.75 42.68
N VAL A 593 -13.46 -17.21 42.73
CA VAL A 593 -12.22 -17.78 42.21
C VAL A 593 -12.16 -17.75 40.68
N ASP A 594 -12.56 -16.63 40.10
CA ASP A 594 -12.45 -16.36 38.66
C ASP A 594 -11.25 -15.49 38.28
N GLY A 595 -10.66 -14.78 39.24
CA GLY A 595 -9.49 -13.91 39.04
C GLY A 595 -9.82 -12.43 38.91
N ARG A 596 -11.11 -12.07 38.82
CA ARG A 596 -11.59 -10.71 38.57
C ARG A 596 -12.22 -10.05 39.78
N HIS A 597 -12.33 -8.74 39.71
CA HIS A 597 -12.83 -7.98 40.85
C HIS A 597 -14.33 -8.26 41.10
N ASP A 598 -14.65 -8.91 42.23
CA ASP A 598 -16.02 -9.33 42.64
C ASP A 598 -17.14 -8.24 42.52
N LEU A 599 -16.80 -6.95 42.48
CA LEU A 599 -17.80 -5.86 42.31
C LEU A 599 -18.22 -5.63 40.86
N LEU A 600 -17.38 -6.00 39.90
CA LEU A 600 -17.60 -5.86 38.45
C LEU A 600 -18.10 -7.16 37.82
N ALA A 601 -18.21 -8.24 38.61
CA ALA A 601 -18.65 -9.55 38.13
C ALA A 601 -19.93 -9.47 37.27
N ASP A 602 -19.83 -9.93 36.03
CA ASP A 602 -20.93 -10.08 35.07
C ASP A 602 -21.12 -11.58 34.72
N SER A 603 -22.14 -12.19 35.31
CA SER A 603 -22.38 -13.63 35.20
C SER A 603 -22.88 -14.08 33.82
N ASP A 604 -23.49 -13.20 33.03
CA ASP A 604 -24.07 -13.57 31.73
C ASP A 604 -23.40 -12.92 30.52
N GLY A 605 -22.42 -12.05 30.78
CA GLY A 605 -21.53 -11.44 29.79
C GLY A 605 -22.30 -10.47 28.91
N ASP A 606 -23.32 -9.82 29.48
CA ASP A 606 -24.08 -8.81 28.77
C ASP A 606 -23.49 -7.42 28.93
N GLY A 607 -22.55 -7.20 29.85
CA GLY A 607 -21.87 -5.94 30.18
C GLY A 607 -22.60 -5.09 31.22
N ILE A 608 -23.44 -5.71 32.04
CA ILE A 608 -24.07 -5.07 33.20
C ILE A 608 -23.58 -5.83 34.44
N PRO A 609 -22.95 -5.17 35.42
CA PRO A 609 -22.52 -5.84 36.64
C PRO A 609 -23.68 -6.57 37.34
N ASP A 610 -23.44 -7.77 37.89
CA ASP A 610 -24.41 -8.62 38.61
C ASP A 610 -25.18 -7.88 39.71
N LEU A 611 -24.56 -6.82 40.27
CA LEU A 611 -25.13 -5.95 41.29
C LEU A 611 -26.29 -5.10 40.76
N ASN A 612 -26.29 -4.81 39.46
CA ASN A 612 -27.13 -3.84 38.76
C ASN A 612 -28.08 -4.53 37.75
N ASP A 613 -27.72 -5.73 37.29
CA ASP A 613 -28.50 -6.53 36.35
C ASP A 613 -29.82 -7.08 36.95
N VAL A 614 -30.92 -6.93 36.20
CA VAL A 614 -32.26 -7.40 36.58
C VAL A 614 -32.37 -8.92 36.68
N ASP A 615 -31.61 -9.64 35.88
CA ASP A 615 -31.58 -11.09 35.81
C ASP A 615 -31.05 -11.67 37.14
N MET A 616 -30.01 -11.03 37.70
CA MET A 616 -29.37 -11.39 38.95
C MET A 616 -30.07 -10.83 40.20
N THR A 617 -30.47 -9.56 40.16
CA THR A 617 -31.19 -8.90 41.27
C THR A 617 -32.63 -9.42 41.43
N GLY A 618 -33.24 -9.88 40.32
CA GLY A 618 -34.66 -10.25 40.24
C GLY A 618 -35.60 -9.05 40.35
N GLY A 619 -35.12 -7.88 39.94
CA GLY A 619 -35.76 -6.57 39.97
C GLY A 619 -37.00 -6.41 39.07
N ASN A 620 -37.39 -5.16 38.82
CA ASN A 620 -38.24 -4.84 37.67
C ASN A 620 -37.33 -4.22 36.60
N ASP A 621 -37.75 -4.38 35.36
CA ASP A 621 -37.13 -3.80 34.19
C ASP A 621 -38.32 -3.46 33.26
N VAL A 622 -38.56 -2.16 33.05
CA VAL A 622 -39.76 -1.65 32.39
C VAL A 622 -39.58 -1.49 30.89
N ASP A 623 -38.40 -1.06 30.45
CA ASP A 623 -38.06 -0.74 29.06
C ASP A 623 -37.27 -1.87 28.36
N ASN A 624 -36.79 -2.87 29.12
CA ASN A 624 -36.13 -4.10 28.67
C ASN A 624 -34.71 -3.88 28.15
N ASP A 625 -33.95 -3.02 28.81
CA ASP A 625 -32.52 -2.79 28.57
C ASP A 625 -31.61 -3.77 29.35
N GLY A 626 -32.10 -4.35 30.46
CA GLY A 626 -31.37 -5.30 31.30
C GLY A 626 -31.06 -4.78 32.70
N ILE A 627 -31.14 -3.47 32.92
CA ILE A 627 -30.78 -2.83 34.19
C ILE A 627 -31.98 -2.92 35.16
N ASP A 628 -31.76 -3.15 36.46
CA ASP A 628 -32.84 -3.05 37.45
C ASP A 628 -33.34 -1.59 37.53
N ASP A 629 -34.64 -1.36 37.30
CA ASP A 629 -35.40 -0.10 37.44
C ASP A 629 -35.02 0.76 38.68
N SER A 630 -34.44 0.16 39.73
CA SER A 630 -34.02 0.86 40.95
C SER A 630 -32.65 1.51 40.87
N MET A 631 -31.88 1.20 39.84
CA MET A 631 -30.48 1.58 39.58
C MET A 631 -30.30 2.18 38.18
N ASP A 632 -31.24 1.91 37.29
CA ASP A 632 -31.41 2.50 35.95
C ASP A 632 -31.61 4.04 35.95
N SER A 633 -30.79 4.73 35.14
CA SER A 633 -30.74 6.20 34.99
C SER A 633 -31.90 6.80 34.17
N ASP A 634 -32.50 5.99 33.30
CA ASP A 634 -33.69 6.26 32.51
C ASP A 634 -34.95 6.30 33.41
N VAL A 635 -35.01 5.40 34.41
CA VAL A 635 -36.15 5.23 35.31
C VAL A 635 -36.02 6.12 36.56
N VAL A 636 -34.83 6.20 37.13
CA VAL A 636 -34.53 6.93 38.37
C VAL A 636 -33.62 8.11 38.07
N SER A 637 -34.01 9.29 38.56
CA SER A 637 -33.16 10.48 38.41
C SER A 637 -31.91 10.37 39.28
N GLY A 638 -30.78 10.05 38.65
CA GLY A 638 -29.40 10.14 39.15
C GLY A 638 -28.53 10.96 38.19
N ALA A 639 -27.25 11.06 38.53
CA ALA A 639 -26.21 11.28 37.52
C ALA A 639 -25.71 9.89 37.07
N ASP A 640 -25.15 9.87 35.88
CA ASP A 640 -24.76 8.70 35.06
C ASP A 640 -23.65 9.29 34.19
N THR A 641 -22.41 9.08 34.64
CA THR A 641 -21.25 9.91 34.25
C THR A 641 -20.59 9.38 33.00
N ASP A 642 -20.44 8.06 32.91
CA ASP A 642 -19.96 7.29 31.77
C ASP A 642 -21.05 6.99 30.73
N GLY A 643 -22.32 7.07 31.11
CA GLY A 643 -23.45 6.90 30.19
C GLY A 643 -23.84 5.45 29.95
N ASP A 644 -23.43 4.52 30.82
CA ASP A 644 -23.72 3.09 30.70
C ASP A 644 -25.19 2.75 31.02
N GLY A 645 -25.93 3.72 31.59
CA GLY A 645 -27.35 3.60 31.95
C GLY A 645 -27.58 3.30 33.44
N ILE A 646 -26.53 3.16 34.24
CA ILE A 646 -26.56 3.00 35.69
C ILE A 646 -26.34 4.35 36.35
N ILE A 647 -26.94 4.57 37.53
CA ILE A 647 -26.70 5.81 38.29
C ILE A 647 -25.45 5.71 39.17
N ASP A 648 -24.61 6.74 39.21
CA ASP A 648 -23.33 6.77 39.96
C ASP A 648 -23.45 6.37 41.45
N GLU A 649 -24.62 6.53 42.09
CA GLU A 649 -24.80 6.21 43.52
C GLU A 649 -24.67 4.70 43.81
N VAL A 650 -24.90 3.86 42.81
CA VAL A 650 -24.96 2.40 42.91
C VAL A 650 -24.12 1.69 41.86
N ASP A 651 -23.49 2.45 40.99
CA ASP A 651 -22.54 1.97 40.02
C ASP A 651 -21.24 1.49 40.70
N PRO A 652 -20.77 0.25 40.45
CA PRO A 652 -19.44 -0.16 40.86
C PRO A 652 -18.30 0.56 40.13
N ASP A 653 -18.52 1.09 38.92
CA ASP A 653 -17.55 1.83 38.10
C ASP A 653 -18.24 3.04 37.44
N ALA A 654 -18.52 4.07 38.24
CA ALA A 654 -19.36 5.19 37.79
C ALA A 654 -18.72 6.05 36.69
N ASP A 655 -17.40 5.96 36.51
CA ASP A 655 -16.64 6.70 35.52
C ASP A 655 -16.22 5.85 34.31
N GLY A 656 -16.53 4.54 34.32
CA GLY A 656 -16.31 3.63 33.21
C GLY A 656 -14.84 3.53 32.82
N ASN A 657 -13.95 3.41 33.81
CA ASN A 657 -12.50 3.40 33.60
C ASN A 657 -11.84 2.05 33.94
N GLY A 658 -12.64 0.98 34.03
CA GLY A 658 -12.20 -0.37 34.36
C GLY A 658 -12.03 -0.63 35.87
N PHE A 659 -11.96 0.41 36.71
CA PHE A 659 -11.68 0.26 38.13
C PHE A 659 -12.91 0.36 39.04
N ALA A 660 -13.12 -0.68 39.84
CA ALA A 660 -14.19 -0.68 40.84
C ALA A 660 -14.01 0.39 41.95
N GLY A 661 -14.83 1.44 41.98
CA GLY A 661 -14.68 2.56 42.92
C GLY A 661 -15.89 3.50 43.06
N PRO A 662 -16.22 3.99 44.28
CA PRO A 662 -17.32 4.93 44.46
C PRO A 662 -16.85 6.40 44.37
N PHE A 663 -16.64 7.00 43.19
CA PHE A 663 -16.18 8.39 43.10
C PHE A 663 -16.80 9.27 42.00
N ASP A 664 -17.79 10.06 42.43
CA ASP A 664 -18.35 11.28 41.83
C ASP A 664 -17.25 12.34 41.53
N ASP A 665 -17.00 12.63 40.25
CA ASP A 665 -15.89 13.45 39.70
C ASP A 665 -16.19 14.97 39.59
N GLU A 666 -17.06 15.56 40.43
CA GLU A 666 -17.47 16.97 40.25
C GLU A 666 -16.36 18.06 40.50
N GLN A 667 -15.08 17.82 40.13
CA GLN A 667 -13.99 18.77 40.28
C GLN A 667 -12.84 18.75 39.24
N SER A 668 -13.09 18.57 37.94
CA SER A 668 -12.24 19.17 36.86
C SER A 668 -10.73 18.87 36.93
N GLY A 669 -10.38 17.59 37.03
CA GLY A 669 -9.09 16.97 36.72
C GLY A 669 -9.36 15.52 36.28
N PRO A 670 -8.42 14.82 35.61
CA PRO A 670 -8.61 13.42 35.23
C PRO A 670 -8.95 12.58 36.48
N SER A 671 -9.78 11.56 36.28
CA SER A 671 -10.40 10.79 37.34
C SER A 671 -9.36 10.18 38.28
N GLN A 672 -9.70 10.04 39.56
CA GLN A 672 -8.84 9.41 40.58
C GLN A 672 -9.48 8.10 41.08
N GLY A 673 -10.08 7.33 40.17
CA GLY A 673 -10.30 5.90 40.36
C GLY A 673 -8.93 5.27 40.52
N GLY A 674 -8.60 4.81 41.72
CA GLY A 674 -7.27 4.27 41.97
C GLY A 674 -7.29 2.77 41.78
N ALA A 675 -6.31 2.25 41.04
CA ALA A 675 -5.93 0.84 41.10
C ALA A 675 -5.80 0.38 42.57
N LEU A 676 -5.90 -0.93 42.83
CA LEU A 676 -5.83 -1.48 44.17
C LEU A 676 -4.65 -0.87 44.96
N ASP A 677 -4.87 -0.41 46.21
CA ASP A 677 -3.82 0.20 47.06
C ASP A 677 -2.67 -0.79 47.25
N LEU A 678 -1.68 -0.68 46.36
CA LEU A 678 -0.66 -1.68 46.19
C LEU A 678 0.09 -1.85 47.50
N PRO A 679 0.44 -3.09 47.89
CA PRO A 679 1.00 -3.32 49.22
C PRO A 679 2.26 -2.47 49.48
N ASP A 680 2.16 -1.42 50.29
CA ASP A 680 3.31 -0.65 50.81
C ASP A 680 3.52 -1.00 52.29
N ARG A 681 4.40 -1.97 52.55
CA ARG A 681 4.59 -2.49 53.90
C ARG A 681 5.29 -1.48 54.81
N ASP A 682 6.18 -0.66 54.28
CA ASP A 682 7.02 0.22 55.09
C ASP A 682 6.47 1.66 55.22
N GLY A 683 5.41 1.95 54.46
CA GLY A 683 4.62 3.17 54.51
C GLY A 683 5.40 4.38 54.03
N ASP A 684 6.36 4.17 53.14
CA ASP A 684 7.20 5.22 52.57
C ASP A 684 6.60 5.86 51.31
N GLY A 685 5.47 5.33 50.84
CA GLY A 685 4.73 5.80 49.67
C GLY A 685 5.21 5.21 48.35
N VAL A 686 6.08 4.20 48.37
CA VAL A 686 6.50 3.42 47.20
C VAL A 686 5.99 1.99 47.38
N PRO A 687 5.14 1.45 46.49
CA PRO A 687 4.65 0.08 46.59
C PRO A 687 5.77 -0.98 46.66
N ASP A 688 5.52 -2.08 47.37
CA ASP A 688 6.52 -3.13 47.65
C ASP A 688 7.16 -3.71 46.35
N TYR A 689 6.44 -3.72 45.22
CA TYR A 689 6.95 -4.24 43.93
C TYR A 689 8.02 -3.35 43.28
N GLN A 690 7.95 -2.02 43.50
CA GLN A 690 8.96 -1.05 43.04
C GLN A 690 10.20 -1.03 43.96
N GLN A 691 10.18 -1.76 45.09
CA GLN A 691 11.27 -1.77 46.06
C GLN A 691 12.22 -2.96 45.89
N ASP A 692 13.49 -2.65 45.58
CA ASP A 692 14.63 -3.58 45.46
C ASP A 692 15.04 -4.33 46.77
N ASP A 693 14.23 -4.33 47.85
CA ASP A 693 14.58 -4.93 49.17
C ASP A 693 13.56 -5.98 49.68
N PRO A 694 13.80 -7.29 49.48
CA PRO A 694 12.96 -8.35 50.04
C PRO A 694 13.32 -8.58 51.52
N ALA A 695 12.95 -7.66 52.40
CA ALA A 695 13.33 -7.75 53.81
C ALA A 695 12.58 -8.85 54.60
N ASP A 696 11.44 -9.37 54.11
CA ASP A 696 10.68 -10.45 54.78
C ASP A 696 10.00 -11.49 53.84
N GLY A 697 10.23 -11.43 52.52
CA GLY A 697 9.89 -12.50 51.56
C GLY A 697 8.41 -12.76 51.27
N ARG A 698 7.61 -11.70 51.09
CA ARG A 698 6.23 -11.58 50.52
C ARG A 698 5.99 -10.06 50.36
N VAL A 699 5.60 -9.43 49.26
CA VAL A 699 4.73 -9.74 48.11
C VAL A 699 5.47 -9.32 46.83
N GLU A 700 5.30 -10.07 45.74
CA GLU A 700 5.62 -9.68 44.36
C GLU A 700 4.25 -9.63 43.67
N THR A 701 3.96 -8.59 42.89
CA THR A 701 2.63 -8.27 42.33
C THR A 701 2.28 -9.13 41.12
N GLY A 702 2.72 -10.39 41.05
CA GLY A 702 2.63 -11.20 39.83
C GLY A 702 3.64 -10.82 38.74
N LEU A 703 3.74 -9.53 38.38
CA LEU A 703 4.54 -8.97 37.27
C LEU A 703 6.07 -9.29 37.20
N SER A 704 6.66 -9.97 38.20
CA SER A 704 8.06 -10.41 38.11
C SER A 704 8.43 -11.63 38.97
N GLY A 705 7.76 -12.77 38.77
CA GLY A 705 7.99 -14.00 39.54
C GLY A 705 8.67 -15.17 38.81
N SER A 706 10.01 -15.27 38.75
CA SER A 706 10.68 -16.51 38.25
C SER A 706 10.69 -17.67 39.26
N GLY A 707 9.50 -18.13 39.68
CA GLY A 707 9.26 -19.49 40.12
C GLY A 707 9.34 -19.80 41.62
N PHE A 708 8.29 -20.50 42.08
CA PHE A 708 8.14 -21.23 43.35
C PHE A 708 7.74 -20.41 44.59
N GLY A 709 6.86 -19.42 44.42
CA GLY A 709 6.38 -18.48 45.45
C GLY A 709 5.55 -19.05 46.61
N CYS A 710 4.53 -19.89 46.43
CA CYS A 710 3.66 -20.35 47.53
C CYS A 710 3.09 -19.21 48.43
N SER A 711 2.02 -18.58 47.98
CA SER A 711 1.18 -17.68 48.79
C SER A 711 0.25 -18.47 49.74
N ILE A 712 -0.24 -17.78 50.77
CA ILE A 712 -1.04 -18.27 51.93
C ILE A 712 -0.34 -19.05 53.07
N ALA A 713 -0.21 -18.37 54.22
CA ALA A 713 -0.08 -19.01 55.52
C ALA A 713 -0.72 -18.14 56.64
N THR A 714 -2.04 -18.21 56.80
CA THR A 714 -2.70 -18.01 58.11
C THR A 714 -3.82 -19.08 58.20
N VAL A 715 -4.08 -19.87 59.24
CA VAL A 715 -4.05 -19.70 60.70
C VAL A 715 -3.86 -21.08 61.40
N GLY A 716 -2.90 -21.15 62.34
CA GLY A 716 -2.79 -22.06 63.49
C GLY A 716 -3.36 -23.50 63.48
N LEU A 717 -2.48 -24.52 63.41
CA LEU A 717 -2.22 -25.53 64.45
C LEU A 717 -1.26 -26.63 63.94
N ALA A 718 -0.07 -26.66 64.53
CA ALA A 718 0.76 -27.84 64.83
C ALA A 718 1.06 -28.91 63.74
N SER A 719 2.33 -28.90 63.30
CA SER A 719 3.20 -30.06 63.03
C SER A 719 2.69 -31.15 62.08
N GLY A 720 3.35 -31.32 60.93
CA GLY A 720 3.20 -32.57 60.19
C GLY A 720 3.93 -32.58 58.87
N ILE A 721 4.89 -33.50 58.76
CA ILE A 721 5.51 -33.95 57.52
C ILE A 721 4.41 -34.30 56.49
N ASP A 722 4.61 -33.89 55.23
CA ASP A 722 3.81 -34.25 54.06
C ASP A 722 3.38 -35.75 54.07
N PRO A 723 2.07 -36.07 54.01
CA PRO A 723 1.56 -37.44 53.99
C PRO A 723 1.79 -38.17 52.66
N VAL A 724 2.19 -37.48 51.59
CA VAL A 724 2.33 -38.03 50.24
C VAL A 724 3.77 -38.52 49.98
N LEU A 725 4.78 -37.83 50.51
CA LEU A 725 6.19 -38.19 50.35
C LEU A 725 6.57 -39.60 50.88
N PRO A 726 6.07 -40.08 52.05
CA PRO A 726 6.32 -41.45 52.50
C PRO A 726 5.61 -42.51 51.65
N VAL A 727 4.48 -42.16 51.03
CA VAL A 727 3.67 -43.06 50.19
C VAL A 727 4.32 -43.21 48.81
N LEU A 728 4.84 -42.12 48.22
CA LEU A 728 5.62 -42.12 46.99
C LEU A 728 6.96 -42.86 47.17
N LEU A 729 7.68 -42.62 48.26
CA LEU A 729 8.92 -43.34 48.56
C LEU A 729 8.69 -44.84 48.82
N ALA A 730 7.58 -45.22 49.48
CA ALA A 730 7.20 -46.61 49.66
C ALA A 730 6.76 -47.28 48.34
N GLY A 731 6.07 -46.56 47.45
CA GLY A 731 5.66 -47.01 46.12
C GLY A 731 6.86 -47.27 45.20
N CYS A 732 7.81 -46.33 45.15
CA CYS A 732 9.04 -46.47 44.36
C CYS A 732 9.95 -47.60 44.88
N ALA A 733 10.06 -47.78 46.20
CA ALA A 733 10.81 -48.89 46.78
C ALA A 733 10.17 -50.27 46.50
N LEU A 734 8.82 -50.36 46.47
CA LEU A 734 8.10 -51.59 46.16
C LEU A 734 8.24 -51.98 44.68
N LEU A 735 8.22 -50.99 43.76
CA LEU A 735 8.40 -51.21 42.32
C LEU A 735 9.85 -51.63 41.98
N LEU A 736 10.85 -51.06 42.65
CA LEU A 736 12.26 -51.47 42.49
C LEU A 736 12.53 -52.87 43.08
N ALA A 737 11.89 -53.24 44.20
CA ALA A 737 12.00 -54.58 44.78
C ALA A 737 11.30 -55.67 43.94
N LEU A 738 10.23 -55.33 43.21
CA LEU A 738 9.53 -56.25 42.30
C LEU A 738 10.23 -56.40 40.93
N ARG A 739 10.95 -55.37 40.46
CA ARG A 739 11.76 -55.44 39.22
C ARG A 739 13.06 -56.25 39.43
N GLY A 740 13.61 -56.26 40.64
CA GLY A 740 14.79 -57.06 41.01
C GLY A 740 14.54 -58.57 41.22
N ARG A 741 13.28 -59.02 41.35
CA ARG A 741 12.95 -60.45 41.54
C ARG A 741 12.53 -61.21 40.28
N ARG A 742 12.26 -60.54 39.15
CA ARG A 742 11.94 -61.21 37.87
C ARG A 742 13.15 -61.56 36.97
N SER A 743 14.37 -61.17 37.37
CA SER A 743 15.60 -61.48 36.61
C SER A 743 16.36 -62.73 37.10
N ARG A 744 15.78 -63.59 37.94
CA ARG A 744 16.45 -64.80 38.46
C ARG A 744 15.74 -66.14 38.21
N GLU A 745 14.68 -66.17 37.41
CA GLU A 745 14.00 -67.42 37.03
C GLU A 745 13.76 -67.49 35.51
N SER A 746 14.83 -67.63 34.72
CA SER A 746 14.71 -68.17 33.36
C SER A 746 15.99 -68.83 32.84
N ASP A 747 16.79 -69.43 33.74
CA ASP A 747 17.96 -70.24 33.39
C ASP A 747 17.89 -71.61 34.08
N SER A 748 16.91 -72.44 33.70
CA SER A 748 17.05 -73.90 33.81
C SER A 748 16.04 -74.66 32.93
N ARG A 749 16.60 -75.52 32.05
CA ARG A 749 16.01 -76.68 31.33
C ARG A 749 15.28 -76.37 30.02
N SER A 750 15.66 -76.87 28.83
CA SER A 750 16.19 -78.19 28.38
C SER A 750 15.30 -79.38 28.72
#